data_AF-A0A379MNM7-F1
#
_entry.id   AF-A0A379MNM7-F1
#
_cell.length_a   1.000
_cell.length_b   1.000
_cell.length_c   1.000
_cell.angle_alpha   90.00
_cell.angle_beta   90.00
_cell.angle_gamma   90.00
#
_symmetry.space_group_name_H-M   'P 1'
#
loop_
_entity.id
_entity.type
_entity.pdbx_description
1 polymer ?
#
loop_
_entity_poly.entity_id
_entity_poly.type
_entity_poly.pdbx_seq_one_letter_code
_entity_poly.pdbx_strand_id
1 'polypeptide(L)'
;MNSNSFYPAFPAGSPRQPETVRRGAGAGFRDRSSRLRKGICGRLALLCIACGFACPAAAQDNWLPRHPDPDKKFRLLDCRYDGPRLLRADEIDPASEAWETTVANRGDSVYVFTFRARQSLQNAGVAVAFDRYGWTSDNYVMIPSAVYGGNRQRIVNREYATGLDATDYYRRELALTSNPIPQLSPEFGDSSRLELLVCNAATPAIAWLDRGRRQGTILLTDQGFEADGETKDHGLIVEESPARDIASFVISSPGVREKKPEFIGFSPSPDRGLSFRKGDSLVIRVTRLDFPAADVPALLARFMRERKRHTPPATPRNLMPMSEVHERMIRNIEERYHVGPTGEYYCPENADWMSYGWVGGLINTWPMLALDDTMHLRRVANTFDFALTQGYGESGYYYDVLGADGKPVLRDAAALRPGIGLTRKNADLLYWTVKQFDLLQKQGRGDAIRPEWEQRVAKLADAFVETWRKEGTWGNYLDLKTGRIAVYNTTGGAMAVGGLALASKYYGNDEYLTVARQAAESYYRDFALRGFTSGGCGDILQNADSETAAALMTSLMTLYETTGETRYLEQCRDLANLCATWTVSFRYRLPENTPLAQLGADLTGAVWASTQNKHGAPGFCTQSGDALFKLYRATGDTLYAALLRDIVHAHAEGVQPNGKITERLTYCDADSRGSRGDGGQTGWNETNGALMAVEIPGIYLRTDRPSLYVFDHVVVRKYETTGRAITLTLYNPTPYDATVTILAENGTQAARPLGENAFLRWQDKAEVKAGRTVKVKIAR
;
A
#
# COMPACT_ATOMS: atom_id res chain seq x y z
N MET A 1 10.83 29.31 17.34
CA MET A 1 9.68 28.82 18.12
C MET A 1 9.26 27.51 17.50
N ASN A 2 9.21 26.46 18.32
CA ASN A 2 9.40 25.07 17.91
C ASN A 2 8.23 24.53 17.07
N SER A 3 8.57 23.94 15.92
CA SER A 3 7.71 23.16 15.04
C SER A 3 7.44 21.78 15.65
N ASN A 4 6.21 21.55 16.12
CA ASN A 4 5.73 20.24 16.53
C ASN A 4 5.47 19.37 15.30
N SER A 5 6.22 18.26 15.19
CA SER A 5 5.82 17.11 14.40
C SER A 5 4.64 16.43 15.11
N PHE A 6 3.43 16.57 14.58
CA PHE A 6 2.28 15.79 15.05
C PHE A 6 2.27 14.42 14.36
N TYR A 7 2.90 13.44 15.01
CA TYR A 7 2.40 12.07 15.04
C TYR A 7 1.77 11.87 16.43
N PRO A 8 0.62 11.19 16.57
CA PRO A 8 0.12 10.86 17.90
C PRO A 8 1.17 9.98 18.59
N ALA A 9 1.76 10.50 19.67
CA ALA A 9 2.64 9.75 20.52
C ALA A 9 1.89 8.53 21.07
N PHE A 10 2.32 7.33 20.71
CA PHE A 10 1.90 6.12 21.41
C PHE A 10 2.41 6.21 22.86
N PRO A 11 1.58 5.95 23.87
CA PRO A 11 2.02 6.00 25.26
C PRO A 11 2.96 4.82 25.53
N ALA A 12 4.26 5.10 25.67
CA ALA A 12 5.19 4.17 26.28
C ALA A 12 4.75 3.93 27.73
N GLY A 13 4.43 2.68 28.06
CA GLY A 13 4.04 2.28 29.41
C GLY A 13 5.16 2.60 30.42
N SER A 14 4.82 3.39 31.44
CA SER A 14 5.71 3.74 32.54
C SER A 14 6.06 2.50 33.38
N PRO A 15 7.35 2.25 33.70
CA PRO A 15 7.70 1.31 34.75
C PRO A 15 7.36 1.93 36.12
N ARG A 16 6.55 1.22 36.91
CA ARG A 16 6.31 1.53 38.32
C ARG A 16 7.63 1.45 39.09
N GLN A 17 7.94 2.49 39.86
CA GLN A 17 8.81 2.40 41.04
C GLN A 17 8.25 3.28 42.18
N PRO A 18 8.56 2.94 43.44
CA PRO A 18 7.62 3.01 44.53
C PRO A 18 7.65 4.34 45.29
N GLU A 19 6.54 4.53 46.01
CA GLU A 19 6.23 5.59 46.96
C GLU A 19 7.41 6.02 47.85
N THR A 20 7.54 7.33 48.07
CA THR A 20 7.93 7.82 49.40
C THR A 20 7.30 9.19 49.70
N VAL A 21 6.92 9.30 50.96
CA VAL A 21 6.04 10.27 51.61
C VAL A 21 6.68 11.66 51.77
N ARG A 22 5.82 12.68 51.60
CA ARG A 22 5.80 14.05 52.16
C ARG A 22 6.92 14.48 53.13
N ARG A 23 7.43 15.70 52.89
CA ARG A 23 7.63 16.90 53.76
C ARG A 23 8.81 17.68 53.14
N GLY A 24 8.79 18.97 52.84
CA GLY A 24 8.27 20.13 53.57
C GLY A 24 9.44 21.12 53.71
N ALA A 25 9.33 22.28 53.06
CA ALA A 25 10.01 23.58 53.27
C ALA A 25 11.47 23.65 53.81
N GLY A 26 12.30 24.52 53.19
CA GLY A 26 13.39 25.17 53.91
C GLY A 26 14.60 25.57 53.06
N ALA A 27 14.98 26.83 53.15
CA ALA A 27 16.05 27.51 52.42
C ALA A 27 17.49 27.12 52.83
N GLY A 28 18.47 27.53 52.01
CA GLY A 28 19.74 28.05 52.53
C GLY A 28 21.04 27.31 52.16
N PHE A 29 21.75 27.88 51.19
CA PHE A 29 23.17 28.31 51.22
C PHE A 29 24.31 27.47 51.88
N ARG A 30 25.47 27.54 51.19
CA ARG A 30 26.89 27.27 51.56
C ARG A 30 27.38 25.83 51.35
N ASP A 31 28.29 25.56 50.40
CA ASP A 31 29.72 25.94 50.26
C ASP A 31 30.68 25.04 51.06
N ARG A 32 31.83 24.77 50.41
CA ARG A 32 33.10 24.16 50.87
C ARG A 32 33.24 22.64 50.71
N SER A 33 34.07 22.22 49.73
CA SER A 33 35.52 21.93 49.86
C SER A 33 35.76 20.46 50.25
N SER A 34 36.81 19.73 49.88
CA SER A 34 37.93 19.86 48.98
C SER A 34 38.73 18.55 49.06
N ARG A 35 39.54 18.25 48.02
CA ARG A 35 40.84 17.54 48.08
C ARG A 35 40.83 16.03 48.42
N LEU A 36 41.18 15.18 47.44
CA LEU A 36 42.54 14.72 47.07
C LEU A 36 43.08 13.60 47.98
N ARG A 37 43.34 12.41 47.41
CA ARG A 37 44.63 11.70 47.49
C ARG A 37 44.70 10.48 46.56
N LYS A 38 45.87 10.34 45.91
CA LYS A 38 46.34 9.20 45.10
C LYS A 38 47.08 8.18 46.00
N GLY A 39 47.19 6.93 45.54
CA GLY A 39 48.17 5.91 46.01
C GLY A 39 47.62 4.48 45.85
N ILE A 40 47.87 3.77 44.74
CA ILE A 40 48.99 2.83 44.44
C ILE A 40 48.74 1.37 44.90
N CYS A 41 48.86 0.47 43.90
CA CYS A 41 49.19 -0.98 43.88
C CYS A 41 48.33 -2.02 44.60
N GLY A 42 47.98 -3.06 43.84
CA GLY A 42 47.61 -4.39 44.35
C GLY A 42 47.07 -5.30 43.25
N ARG A 43 47.93 -6.12 42.62
CA ARG A 43 47.53 -7.24 41.76
C ARG A 43 46.81 -8.29 42.62
N LEU A 44 45.63 -8.74 42.19
CA LEU A 44 45.14 -10.08 42.50
C LEU A 44 44.25 -10.57 41.35
N ALA A 45 44.72 -11.63 40.69
CA ALA A 45 43.95 -12.43 39.77
C ALA A 45 42.95 -13.27 40.57
N LEU A 46 41.67 -13.22 40.19
CA LEU A 46 40.68 -14.21 40.60
C LEU A 46 40.17 -14.94 39.36
N LEU A 47 40.49 -16.24 39.30
CA LEU A 47 39.80 -17.24 38.50
C LEU A 47 38.34 -17.30 38.98
N CYS A 48 37.39 -16.94 38.12
CA CYS A 48 35.99 -17.32 38.30
C CYS A 48 35.71 -18.56 37.44
N ILE A 49 35.62 -19.71 38.11
CA ILE A 49 35.07 -20.95 37.56
C ILE A 49 33.57 -20.71 37.35
N ALA A 50 33.16 -20.55 36.09
CA ALA A 50 31.76 -20.53 35.72
C ALA A 50 31.23 -21.98 35.68
N CYS A 51 30.59 -22.42 36.75
CA CYS A 51 29.71 -23.60 36.71
C CYS A 51 28.48 -23.26 35.87
N GLY A 52 28.47 -23.75 34.62
CA GLY A 52 27.32 -23.71 33.74
C GLY A 52 26.20 -24.59 34.29
N PHE A 53 25.17 -23.97 34.87
CA PHE A 53 23.83 -24.53 34.85
C PHE A 53 23.26 -24.29 33.45
N ALA A 54 23.54 -25.23 32.53
CA ALA A 54 22.77 -25.37 31.32
C ALA A 54 21.37 -25.87 31.73
N CYS A 55 20.44 -24.94 31.97
CA CYS A 55 19.03 -25.26 31.78
C CYS A 55 18.89 -25.74 30.33
N PRO A 56 18.35 -26.95 30.06
CA PRO A 56 18.02 -27.30 28.69
C PRO A 56 16.91 -26.35 28.28
N ALA A 57 17.25 -25.33 27.48
CA ALA A 57 16.25 -24.65 26.69
C ALA A 57 15.63 -25.74 25.82
N ALA A 58 14.43 -26.20 26.19
CA ALA A 58 13.69 -27.18 25.41
C ALA A 58 13.72 -26.71 23.95
N ALA A 59 14.20 -27.54 23.04
CA ALA A 59 14.27 -27.20 21.62
C ALA A 59 12.88 -26.76 21.16
N GLN A 60 12.79 -25.58 20.53
CA GLN A 60 11.54 -25.08 19.98
C GLN A 60 11.16 -25.93 18.77
N ASP A 61 9.91 -26.38 18.72
CA ASP A 61 9.43 -27.13 17.56
C ASP A 61 9.23 -26.20 16.35
N ASN A 62 9.15 -26.81 15.19
CA ASN A 62 8.97 -26.10 13.93
C ASN A 62 7.74 -26.60 13.17
N TRP A 63 7.36 -25.87 12.14
CA TRP A 63 6.22 -26.16 11.29
C TRP A 63 6.54 -27.20 10.20
N LEU A 64 7.80 -27.62 10.07
CA LEU A 64 8.28 -28.54 9.04
C LEU A 64 7.90 -30.01 9.38
N PRO A 65 7.79 -30.90 8.38
CA PRO A 65 7.53 -32.31 8.64
C PRO A 65 8.73 -32.98 9.31
N ARG A 66 8.51 -33.67 10.45
CA ARG A 66 9.55 -34.52 11.08
C ARG A 66 9.93 -35.70 10.21
N HIS A 67 8.95 -36.25 9.49
CA HIS A 67 9.13 -37.32 8.51
C HIS A 67 8.60 -36.81 7.16
N PRO A 68 9.49 -36.35 6.25
CA PRO A 68 9.12 -35.96 4.91
C PRO A 68 8.33 -37.04 4.18
N ASP A 69 7.15 -36.68 3.69
CA ASP A 69 6.26 -37.54 2.91
C ASP A 69 5.75 -36.75 1.69
N PRO A 70 6.39 -36.91 0.51
CA PRO A 70 5.98 -36.24 -0.73
C PRO A 70 4.61 -36.64 -1.28
N ASP A 71 4.08 -37.79 -0.89
CA ASP A 71 2.78 -38.29 -1.39
C ASP A 71 1.60 -37.68 -0.63
N LYS A 72 1.88 -37.09 0.54
CA LYS A 72 0.87 -36.47 1.39
C LYS A 72 0.50 -35.05 0.92
N LYS A 73 -0.79 -34.82 0.68
CA LYS A 73 -1.31 -33.53 0.18
C LYS A 73 -1.24 -32.39 1.20
N PHE A 74 -1.42 -32.71 2.48
CA PHE A 74 -1.41 -31.80 3.61
C PHE A 74 -1.26 -32.58 4.91
N ARG A 75 -0.72 -31.96 5.97
CA ARG A 75 -0.73 -32.47 7.34
C ARG A 75 -1.75 -31.73 8.20
N LEU A 76 -2.39 -32.44 9.12
CA LEU A 76 -3.25 -31.89 10.15
C LEU A 76 -2.46 -31.92 11.46
N LEU A 77 -2.38 -30.80 12.18
CA LEU A 77 -1.43 -30.64 13.30
C LEU A 77 -2.16 -30.35 14.62
N ASP A 78 -1.77 -31.03 15.70
CA ASP A 78 -2.07 -30.66 17.08
C ASP A 78 -0.97 -29.71 17.57
N CYS A 79 -1.35 -28.46 17.82
CA CYS A 79 -0.41 -27.41 18.19
C CYS A 79 -0.53 -27.13 19.69
N ARG A 80 0.59 -27.17 20.43
CA ARG A 80 0.65 -26.75 21.84
C ARG A 80 1.52 -25.53 22.00
N TYR A 81 1.06 -24.64 22.86
CA TYR A 81 1.68 -23.35 23.09
C TYR A 81 2.04 -23.13 24.56
N ASP A 82 3.11 -22.38 24.78
CA ASP A 82 3.40 -21.70 26.03
C ASP A 82 3.47 -20.21 25.75
N GLY A 83 2.44 -19.48 26.20
CA GLY A 83 2.26 -18.11 25.76
C GLY A 83 2.14 -18.04 24.23
N PRO A 84 2.96 -17.20 23.56
CA PRO A 84 3.02 -17.11 22.10
C PRO A 84 3.97 -18.12 21.44
N ARG A 85 4.70 -18.93 22.23
CA ARG A 85 5.71 -19.85 21.73
C ARG A 85 5.07 -21.18 21.35
N LEU A 86 5.33 -21.65 20.13
CA LEU A 86 5.02 -23.02 19.73
C LEU A 86 5.94 -24.01 20.45
N LEU A 87 5.34 -24.89 21.26
CA LEU A 87 6.06 -25.97 21.95
C LEU A 87 6.15 -27.22 21.10
N ARG A 88 5.05 -27.59 20.44
CA ARG A 88 5.01 -28.70 19.50
C ARG A 88 3.91 -28.55 18.45
N ALA A 89 4.17 -29.05 17.25
CA ALA A 89 3.21 -29.19 16.17
C ALA A 89 3.22 -30.65 15.67
N ASP A 90 2.55 -31.53 16.41
CA ASP A 90 2.53 -32.96 16.14
C ASP A 90 1.47 -33.29 15.08
N GLU A 91 1.78 -34.19 14.15
CA GLU A 91 0.81 -34.66 13.17
C GLU A 91 -0.33 -35.46 13.85
N ILE A 92 -1.57 -35.16 13.48
CA ILE A 92 -2.76 -35.86 13.95
C ILE A 92 -2.98 -37.08 13.06
N ASP A 93 -2.85 -38.27 13.65
CA ASP A 93 -3.22 -39.54 13.05
C ASP A 93 -4.58 -40.05 13.59
N PRO A 94 -5.16 -41.13 13.03
CA PRO A 94 -6.42 -41.70 13.52
C PRO A 94 -6.39 -42.19 14.98
N ALA A 95 -5.21 -42.47 15.52
CA ALA A 95 -5.00 -42.90 16.90
C ALA A 95 -4.88 -41.71 17.89
N SER A 96 -4.94 -40.46 17.41
CA SER A 96 -4.86 -39.27 18.26
C SER A 96 -5.86 -39.31 19.41
N GLU A 97 -5.35 -39.18 20.62
CA GLU A 97 -6.14 -39.04 21.84
C GLU A 97 -6.65 -37.61 22.04
N ALA A 98 -6.06 -36.63 21.35
CA ALA A 98 -6.39 -35.22 21.50
C ALA A 98 -7.53 -34.78 20.57
N TRP A 99 -7.45 -35.19 19.29
CA TRP A 99 -8.33 -34.67 18.24
C TRP A 99 -8.90 -35.79 17.38
N GLU A 100 -10.18 -35.67 17.06
CA GLU A 100 -10.82 -36.37 15.95
C GLU A 100 -10.89 -35.42 14.76
N THR A 101 -10.46 -35.85 13.58
CA THR A 101 -10.45 -34.99 12.39
C THR A 101 -11.34 -35.54 11.29
N THR A 102 -12.10 -34.65 10.65
CA THR A 102 -12.78 -34.95 9.38
C THR A 102 -12.37 -33.94 8.32
N VAL A 103 -12.18 -34.44 7.09
CA VAL A 103 -11.83 -33.62 5.93
C VAL A 103 -12.90 -33.80 4.86
N ALA A 104 -13.59 -32.72 4.52
CA ALA A 104 -14.52 -32.70 3.40
C ALA A 104 -13.92 -31.86 2.27
N ASN A 105 -13.96 -32.38 1.04
CA ASN A 105 -13.73 -31.60 -0.16
C ASN A 105 -15.09 -31.29 -0.78
N ARG A 106 -15.55 -30.03 -0.67
CA ARG A 106 -16.93 -29.64 -1.03
C ARG A 106 -17.12 -29.32 -2.52
N GLY A 107 -16.23 -29.81 -3.39
CA GLY A 107 -16.15 -29.37 -4.78
C GLY A 107 -15.39 -28.05 -4.90
N ASP A 108 -15.04 -27.66 -6.13
CA ASP A 108 -14.37 -26.37 -6.42
C ASP A 108 -13.05 -26.12 -5.67
N SER A 109 -12.34 -27.19 -5.28
CA SER A 109 -11.05 -27.15 -4.57
C SER A 109 -11.13 -26.53 -3.16
N VAL A 110 -12.31 -26.58 -2.52
CA VAL A 110 -12.53 -26.13 -1.14
C VAL A 110 -12.43 -27.30 -0.17
N TYR A 111 -11.42 -27.25 0.69
CA TYR A 111 -11.25 -28.18 1.81
C TYR A 111 -11.86 -27.58 3.09
N VAL A 112 -12.59 -28.41 3.82
CA VAL A 112 -13.12 -28.10 5.15
C VAL A 112 -12.53 -29.11 6.12
N PHE A 113 -11.62 -28.63 6.96
CA PHE A 113 -10.95 -29.41 8.00
C PHE A 113 -11.65 -29.16 9.33
N THR A 114 -12.26 -30.19 9.91
CA THR A 114 -12.92 -30.11 11.21
C THR A 114 -12.12 -30.89 12.23
N PHE A 115 -11.81 -30.26 13.35
CA PHE A 115 -11.06 -30.83 14.46
C PHE A 115 -11.97 -30.83 15.68
N ARG A 116 -12.32 -32.01 16.21
CA ARG A 116 -13.16 -32.16 17.40
C ARG A 116 -12.30 -32.67 18.56
N ALA A 117 -12.29 -31.94 19.68
CA ALA A 117 -11.51 -32.31 20.85
C ALA A 117 -12.06 -33.61 21.48
N ARG A 118 -11.21 -34.63 21.64
CA ARG A 118 -11.57 -35.92 22.27
C ARG A 118 -11.48 -35.89 23.80
N GLN A 119 -10.78 -34.90 24.32
CA GLN A 119 -10.57 -34.65 25.74
C GLN A 119 -10.47 -33.14 25.98
N SER A 120 -10.42 -32.73 27.25
CA SER A 120 -10.18 -31.33 27.58
C SER A 120 -8.71 -30.95 27.29
N LEU A 121 -8.51 -29.84 26.60
CA LEU A 121 -7.20 -29.36 26.17
C LEU A 121 -6.97 -27.93 26.68
N GLN A 122 -5.72 -27.58 26.96
CA GLN A 122 -5.30 -26.24 27.37
C GLN A 122 -4.16 -25.77 26.49
N ASN A 123 -4.06 -24.45 26.28
CA ASN A 123 -3.05 -23.81 25.44
C ASN A 123 -2.86 -24.52 24.10
N ALA A 124 -3.97 -24.88 23.46
CA ALA A 124 -4.00 -25.72 22.27
C ALA A 124 -4.48 -24.96 21.04
N GLY A 125 -4.14 -25.47 19.88
CA GLY A 125 -4.69 -25.05 18.60
C GLY A 125 -4.51 -26.15 17.59
N VAL A 126 -4.95 -25.89 16.38
CA VAL A 126 -4.82 -26.82 15.25
C VAL A 126 -4.29 -26.09 14.04
N ALA A 127 -3.65 -26.80 13.12
CA ALA A 127 -3.20 -26.22 11.87
C ALA A 127 -3.29 -27.21 10.72
N VAL A 128 -3.29 -26.66 9.51
CA VAL A 128 -3.16 -27.42 8.26
C VAL A 128 -1.90 -26.95 7.56
N ALA A 129 -0.97 -27.87 7.31
CA ALA A 129 0.29 -27.59 6.63
C ALA A 129 0.32 -28.19 5.23
N PHE A 130 0.74 -27.39 4.25
CA PHE A 130 0.97 -27.80 2.87
C PHE A 130 2.47 -27.79 2.60
N ASP A 131 3.09 -28.96 2.60
CA ASP A 131 4.54 -29.10 2.46
C ASP A 131 4.96 -29.15 0.99
N ARG A 132 6.14 -28.59 0.70
CA ARG A 132 6.77 -28.58 -0.61
C ARG A 132 8.18 -29.13 -0.49
N TYR A 133 8.45 -30.18 -1.27
CA TYR A 133 9.74 -30.87 -1.33
C TYR A 133 10.49 -30.51 -2.62
N GLY A 134 11.82 -30.51 -2.53
CA GLY A 134 12.67 -29.95 -3.59
C GLY A 134 12.45 -28.45 -3.74
N TRP A 135 12.24 -27.76 -2.62
CA TRP A 135 12.07 -26.32 -2.56
C TRP A 135 13.39 -25.61 -2.90
N THR A 136 13.29 -24.31 -3.22
CA THR A 136 14.43 -23.40 -3.39
C THR A 136 13.98 -21.99 -3.02
N SER A 137 14.90 -21.18 -2.48
CA SER A 137 14.66 -19.78 -2.15
C SER A 137 14.38 -18.88 -3.37
N ASP A 138 14.65 -19.37 -4.59
CA ASP A 138 14.32 -18.69 -5.85
C ASP A 138 12.80 -18.62 -6.10
N ASN A 139 12.04 -19.50 -5.44
CA ASN A 139 10.59 -19.51 -5.53
C ASN A 139 10.00 -18.24 -4.93
N TYR A 140 8.97 -17.71 -5.56
CA TYR A 140 8.32 -16.50 -5.12
C TYR A 140 7.22 -16.84 -4.11
N VAL A 141 7.26 -16.21 -2.93
CA VAL A 141 6.25 -16.35 -1.86
C VAL A 141 5.57 -15.00 -1.63
N MET A 142 4.24 -15.01 -1.53
CA MET A 142 3.43 -13.83 -1.30
C MET A 142 2.38 -14.06 -0.22
N ILE A 143 2.29 -13.09 0.70
CA ILE A 143 1.12 -12.84 1.52
C ILE A 143 0.69 -11.43 1.14
N PRO A 144 -0.50 -11.23 0.55
CA PRO A 144 -0.96 -9.94 0.03
C PRO A 144 -0.74 -8.83 1.07
N SER A 145 -0.24 -7.67 0.62
CA SER A 145 0.18 -6.50 1.41
C SER A 145 1.32 -6.67 2.42
N ALA A 146 1.77 -7.88 2.74
CA ALA A 146 2.75 -8.11 3.80
C ALA A 146 4.08 -8.70 3.32
N VAL A 147 4.03 -9.62 2.34
CA VAL A 147 5.19 -10.39 1.90
C VAL A 147 5.20 -10.48 0.38
N TYR A 148 6.31 -10.12 -0.24
CA TYR A 148 6.56 -10.25 -1.68
C TYR A 148 7.95 -10.85 -1.91
N GLY A 149 8.03 -11.97 -2.62
CA GLY A 149 9.29 -12.71 -2.81
C GLY A 149 9.91 -13.18 -1.49
N GLY A 150 9.08 -13.43 -0.47
CA GLY A 150 9.54 -13.75 0.88
C GLY A 150 10.15 -12.58 1.66
N ASN A 151 10.09 -11.34 1.13
CA ASN A 151 10.74 -10.14 1.69
C ASN A 151 12.24 -10.33 2.00
N ARG A 152 12.96 -11.14 1.22
CA ARG A 152 14.38 -11.45 1.45
C ARG A 152 15.29 -10.25 1.20
N GLN A 153 15.33 -9.34 2.16
CA GLN A 153 16.05 -8.06 2.08
C GLN A 153 17.13 -7.97 3.15
N ARG A 154 18.15 -7.14 2.91
CA ARG A 154 19.13 -6.82 3.93
C ARG A 154 18.43 -6.05 5.05
N ILE A 155 18.54 -6.52 6.29
CA ILE A 155 17.94 -5.83 7.44
C ILE A 155 18.93 -4.90 8.10
N VAL A 156 18.47 -3.69 8.38
CA VAL A 156 19.11 -2.70 9.25
C VAL A 156 18.13 -2.28 10.33
N ASN A 157 18.62 -1.79 11.47
CA ASN A 157 17.75 -1.24 12.52
C ASN A 157 17.89 0.27 12.51
N ARG A 158 16.91 0.97 11.94
CA ARG A 158 16.92 2.42 11.79
C ARG A 158 15.60 3.03 12.23
N GLU A 159 15.69 4.25 12.74
CA GLU A 159 14.51 5.05 13.02
C GLU A 159 13.77 5.38 11.73
N TYR A 160 12.46 5.62 11.87
CA TYR A 160 11.57 5.96 10.77
C TYR A 160 12.06 7.19 10.00
N ALA A 161 11.93 7.15 8.67
CA ALA A 161 12.25 8.27 7.77
C ALA A 161 13.70 8.80 7.89
N THR A 162 14.70 7.94 8.15
CA THR A 162 16.11 8.37 8.30
C THR A 162 17.02 8.02 7.11
N GLY A 163 16.51 7.38 6.05
CA GLY A 163 17.32 6.92 4.93
C GLY A 163 18.30 5.79 5.29
N LEU A 164 19.26 5.51 4.40
CA LEU A 164 20.28 4.46 4.58
C LEU A 164 21.43 4.92 5.50
N ASP A 165 22.32 3.99 5.86
CA ASP A 165 23.57 4.33 6.53
C ASP A 165 24.46 5.21 5.64
N ALA A 166 25.25 6.10 6.24
CA ALA A 166 26.08 7.05 5.49
C ALA A 166 27.05 6.37 4.49
N THR A 167 27.50 5.16 4.81
CA THR A 167 28.39 4.30 4.01
C THR A 167 27.69 3.57 2.87
N ASP A 168 26.35 3.53 2.86
CA ASP A 168 25.57 2.79 1.89
C ASP A 168 25.17 3.62 0.66
N TYR A 169 25.29 4.95 0.75
CA TYR A 169 25.06 5.85 -0.38
C TYR A 169 26.09 5.67 -1.50
N TYR A 170 25.64 5.86 -2.74
CA TYR A 170 26.43 5.76 -3.97
C TYR A 170 26.96 4.34 -4.27
N ARG A 171 26.35 3.30 -3.70
CA ARG A 171 26.71 1.90 -3.93
C ARG A 171 25.69 1.21 -4.84
N ARG A 172 26.11 0.90 -6.06
CA ARG A 172 25.24 0.29 -7.08
C ARG A 172 24.94 -1.19 -6.78
N GLU A 173 25.86 -1.86 -6.10
CA GLU A 173 25.79 -3.28 -5.76
C GLU A 173 25.05 -3.58 -4.45
N LEU A 174 24.61 -2.54 -3.72
CA LEU A 174 23.95 -2.70 -2.44
C LEU A 174 22.61 -3.45 -2.61
N ALA A 175 22.43 -4.51 -1.83
CA ALA A 175 21.15 -5.21 -1.75
C ALA A 175 20.04 -4.29 -1.23
N LEU A 176 18.80 -4.54 -1.66
CA LEU A 176 17.63 -3.86 -1.12
C LEU A 176 17.63 -3.96 0.41
N THR A 177 17.48 -2.80 1.05
CA THR A 177 17.60 -2.66 2.49
C THR A 177 16.26 -2.25 3.11
N SER A 178 15.90 -2.91 4.21
CA SER A 178 14.68 -2.67 4.97
C SER A 178 14.95 -2.65 6.47
N ASN A 179 14.05 -2.01 7.22
CA ASN A 179 13.91 -2.26 8.65
C ASN A 179 13.39 -3.68 8.92
N PRO A 180 13.45 -4.17 10.17
CA PRO A 180 12.97 -5.51 10.46
C PRO A 180 11.46 -5.58 10.21
N ILE A 181 11.09 -6.43 9.26
CA ILE A 181 9.72 -6.77 8.86
C ILE A 181 9.61 -8.30 8.78
N PRO A 182 8.39 -8.87 8.77
CA PRO A 182 8.20 -10.30 8.51
C PRO A 182 8.85 -10.70 7.18
N GLN A 183 9.81 -11.63 7.22
CA GLN A 183 10.54 -12.11 6.06
C GLN A 183 11.00 -13.55 6.23
N LEU A 184 11.28 -14.22 5.11
CA LEU A 184 12.10 -15.42 5.06
C LEU A 184 13.57 -14.99 5.05
N SER A 185 14.46 -15.83 5.61
CA SER A 185 15.87 -15.46 5.70
C SER A 185 16.52 -15.46 4.31
N PRO A 186 17.29 -14.41 3.94
CA PRO A 186 18.12 -14.44 2.75
C PRO A 186 19.34 -15.38 2.89
N GLU A 187 19.74 -15.70 4.12
CA GLU A 187 20.95 -16.49 4.41
C GLU A 187 20.62 -17.98 4.57
N PHE A 188 21.41 -18.87 3.97
CA PHE A 188 21.28 -20.32 4.13
C PHE A 188 21.76 -20.78 5.52
N GLY A 189 21.13 -21.82 6.07
CA GLY A 189 21.44 -22.32 7.43
C GLY A 189 20.71 -21.58 8.55
N ASP A 190 20.35 -20.31 8.34
CA ASP A 190 19.57 -19.53 9.31
C ASP A 190 18.11 -19.99 9.40
N SER A 191 17.48 -19.70 10.54
CA SER A 191 16.04 -19.86 10.71
C SER A 191 15.30 -18.99 9.68
N SER A 192 14.40 -19.62 8.91
CA SER A 192 13.62 -18.95 7.87
C SER A 192 12.15 -19.23 8.11
N ARG A 193 11.52 -18.36 8.91
CA ARG A 193 10.14 -18.50 9.33
C ARG A 193 9.47 -17.14 9.33
N LEU A 194 8.30 -17.07 8.69
CA LEU A 194 7.39 -15.93 8.77
C LEU A 194 6.10 -16.36 9.45
N GLU A 195 5.63 -15.55 10.38
CA GLU A 195 4.36 -15.78 11.11
C GLU A 195 3.55 -14.48 11.10
N LEU A 196 2.39 -14.53 10.46
CA LEU A 196 1.44 -13.43 10.36
C LEU A 196 0.05 -13.87 10.80
N LEU A 197 -0.79 -12.92 11.15
CA LEU A 197 -2.23 -13.12 11.28
C LEU A 197 -2.93 -12.51 10.06
N VAL A 198 -4.15 -12.97 9.75
CA VAL A 198 -4.95 -12.41 8.64
C VAL A 198 -5.15 -10.90 8.75
N CYS A 199 -5.13 -10.31 9.95
CA CYS A 199 -5.19 -8.85 10.14
C CYS A 199 -4.02 -8.09 9.46
N ASN A 200 -2.98 -8.77 8.98
CA ASN A 200 -1.87 -8.17 8.24
C ASN A 200 -1.96 -8.35 6.71
N ALA A 201 -3.05 -8.91 6.19
CA ALA A 201 -3.17 -9.24 4.77
C ALA A 201 -4.42 -8.62 4.12
N ALA A 202 -4.23 -7.96 2.97
CA ALA A 202 -5.32 -7.41 2.16
C ALA A 202 -6.31 -8.47 1.65
N THR A 203 -5.83 -9.70 1.47
CA THR A 203 -6.64 -10.89 1.19
C THR A 203 -6.15 -12.01 2.11
N PRO A 204 -7.02 -12.79 2.78
CA PRO A 204 -6.61 -13.90 3.64
C PRO A 204 -6.05 -15.05 2.80
N ALA A 205 -4.78 -14.93 2.43
CA ALA A 205 -4.16 -15.80 1.46
C ALA A 205 -2.66 -15.99 1.66
N ILE A 206 -2.18 -17.17 1.28
CA ILE A 206 -0.77 -17.44 1.01
C ILE A 206 -0.67 -17.92 -0.43
N ALA A 207 0.23 -17.34 -1.21
CA ALA A 207 0.45 -17.71 -2.60
C ALA A 207 1.93 -17.93 -2.87
N TRP A 208 2.25 -18.83 -3.79
CA TRP A 208 3.63 -18.99 -4.24
C TRP A 208 3.72 -19.45 -5.69
N LEU A 209 4.87 -19.18 -6.29
CA LEU A 209 5.29 -19.69 -7.59
C LEU A 209 6.52 -20.57 -7.40
N ASP A 210 6.36 -21.85 -7.72
CA ASP A 210 7.47 -22.77 -7.95
C ASP A 210 8.03 -22.50 -9.35
N ARG A 211 9.15 -21.79 -9.43
CA ARG A 211 9.74 -21.38 -10.71
C ARG A 211 10.27 -22.56 -11.49
N GLY A 212 10.92 -23.50 -10.81
CA GLY A 212 11.48 -24.70 -11.42
C GLY A 212 10.40 -25.57 -12.06
N ARG A 213 9.24 -25.69 -11.41
CA ARG A 213 8.10 -26.46 -11.94
C ARG A 213 7.11 -25.63 -12.77
N ARG A 214 7.29 -24.30 -12.86
CA ARG A 214 6.36 -23.36 -13.52
C ARG A 214 4.92 -23.53 -13.03
N GLN A 215 4.76 -23.62 -11.71
CA GLN A 215 3.48 -23.90 -11.06
C GLN A 215 3.19 -22.86 -9.97
N GLY A 216 2.02 -22.22 -10.08
CA GLY A 216 1.47 -21.35 -9.05
C GLY A 216 0.52 -22.12 -8.13
N THR A 217 0.53 -21.74 -6.85
CA THR A 217 -0.48 -22.18 -5.89
C THR A 217 -1.00 -20.99 -5.10
N ILE A 218 -2.31 -20.94 -4.87
CA ILE A 218 -2.97 -19.98 -3.97
C ILE A 218 -3.77 -20.75 -2.92
N LEU A 219 -3.55 -20.44 -1.65
CA LEU A 219 -4.36 -20.90 -0.53
C LEU A 219 -5.16 -19.70 -0.02
N LEU A 220 -6.48 -19.69 -0.25
CA LEU A 220 -7.39 -18.72 0.34
C LEU A 220 -8.02 -19.33 1.60
N THR A 221 -8.16 -18.54 2.66
CA THR A 221 -8.72 -18.97 3.94
C THR A 221 -9.78 -18.00 4.44
N ASP A 222 -10.50 -18.40 5.47
CA ASP A 222 -11.30 -17.48 6.28
C ASP A 222 -10.40 -16.51 7.05
N GLN A 223 -10.98 -15.40 7.49
CA GLN A 223 -10.32 -14.52 8.45
C GLN A 223 -9.97 -15.27 9.75
N GLY A 224 -10.85 -16.14 10.21
CA GLY A 224 -10.80 -16.75 11.54
C GLY A 224 -12.20 -17.00 12.07
N PHE A 225 -12.36 -16.95 13.38
CA PHE A 225 -13.66 -17.13 14.05
C PHE A 225 -13.81 -16.14 15.21
N GLU A 226 -15.03 -16.01 15.71
CA GLU A 226 -15.32 -15.22 16.90
C GLU A 226 -15.41 -16.14 18.12
N ALA A 227 -14.77 -15.74 19.21
CA ALA A 227 -14.85 -16.41 20.50
C ALA A 227 -14.72 -15.36 21.60
N ASP A 228 -15.57 -15.46 22.62
CA ASP A 228 -15.57 -14.56 23.79
C ASP A 228 -15.64 -13.06 23.46
N GLY A 229 -16.37 -12.70 22.39
CA GLY A 229 -16.49 -11.31 21.94
C GLY A 229 -15.25 -10.77 21.20
N GLU A 230 -14.26 -11.62 20.94
CA GLU A 230 -13.05 -11.26 20.19
C GLU A 230 -12.97 -12.00 18.86
N THR A 231 -12.49 -11.31 17.83
CA THR A 231 -12.13 -11.96 16.57
C THR A 231 -10.77 -12.63 16.70
N LYS A 232 -10.73 -13.96 16.61
CA LYS A 232 -9.51 -14.77 16.58
C LYS A 232 -9.12 -15.03 15.13
N ASP A 233 -8.19 -14.24 14.62
CA ASP A 233 -7.68 -14.38 13.25
C ASP A 233 -6.91 -15.71 13.08
N HIS A 234 -6.96 -16.28 11.88
CA HIS A 234 -6.10 -17.41 11.51
C HIS A 234 -4.64 -16.96 11.34
N GLY A 235 -3.72 -17.88 11.61
CA GLY A 235 -2.31 -17.71 11.32
C GLY A 235 -2.02 -17.98 9.86
N LEU A 236 -1.15 -17.17 9.25
CA LEU A 236 -0.56 -17.35 7.92
C LEU A 236 0.95 -17.50 8.09
N ILE A 237 1.44 -18.72 7.94
CA ILE A 237 2.81 -19.09 8.32
C ILE A 237 3.51 -19.72 7.13
N VAL A 238 4.78 -19.37 6.93
CA VAL A 238 5.67 -20.07 6.00
C VAL A 238 6.98 -20.34 6.71
N GLU A 239 7.44 -21.57 6.66
CA GLU A 239 8.74 -21.96 7.21
C GLU A 239 9.53 -22.76 6.17
N GLU A 240 10.83 -22.50 6.10
CA GLU A 240 11.76 -23.22 5.25
C GLU A 240 12.78 -23.94 6.11
N SER A 241 13.09 -25.18 5.72
CA SER A 241 14.23 -25.93 6.23
C SER A 241 15.54 -25.11 6.11
N PRO A 242 16.53 -25.33 7.00
CA PRO A 242 17.84 -24.67 6.91
C PRO A 242 18.53 -24.83 5.54
N ALA A 243 18.34 -25.97 4.88
CA ALA A 243 18.86 -26.28 3.55
C ALA A 243 18.03 -25.70 2.40
N ARG A 244 16.86 -25.13 2.68
CA ARG A 244 15.88 -24.57 1.72
C ARG A 244 15.32 -25.59 0.73
N ASP A 245 15.40 -26.88 1.02
CA ASP A 245 14.91 -27.98 0.18
C ASP A 245 13.50 -28.46 0.56
N ILE A 246 13.00 -28.04 1.74
CA ILE A 246 11.63 -28.18 2.20
C ILE A 246 11.07 -26.82 2.63
N ALA A 247 9.83 -26.54 2.24
CA ALA A 247 9.03 -25.44 2.78
C ALA A 247 7.63 -25.91 3.21
N SER A 248 7.10 -25.34 4.29
CA SER A 248 5.75 -25.61 4.79
C SER A 248 4.93 -24.33 4.78
N PHE A 249 3.76 -24.38 4.13
CA PHE A 249 2.78 -23.29 4.09
C PHE A 249 1.62 -23.65 5.00
N VAL A 250 1.43 -22.90 6.09
CA VAL A 250 0.57 -23.32 7.20
C VAL A 250 -0.52 -22.29 7.50
N ILE A 251 -1.74 -22.79 7.69
CA ILE A 251 -2.88 -22.03 8.20
C ILE A 251 -3.25 -22.59 9.57
N SER A 252 -3.19 -21.76 10.61
CA SER A 252 -3.44 -22.19 12.01
C SER A 252 -4.68 -21.54 12.64
N SER A 253 -5.28 -22.22 13.61
CA SER A 253 -6.48 -21.81 14.33
C SER A 253 -6.39 -22.16 15.84
N PRO A 254 -6.39 -21.17 16.75
CA PRO A 254 -6.23 -19.74 16.45
C PRO A 254 -4.86 -19.48 15.78
N GLY A 255 -4.70 -18.30 15.20
CA GLY A 255 -3.38 -17.80 14.86
C GLY A 255 -2.56 -17.51 16.12
N VAL A 256 -1.41 -18.15 16.27
CA VAL A 256 -0.45 -17.87 17.33
C VAL A 256 0.92 -17.69 16.68
N ARG A 257 1.45 -16.49 16.81
CA ARG A 257 2.78 -16.10 16.32
C ARG A 257 3.66 -15.74 17.50
N GLU A 258 4.95 -15.99 17.39
CA GLU A 258 5.90 -15.73 18.46
C GLU A 258 6.10 -14.22 18.69
N LYS A 259 6.13 -13.46 17.60
CA LYS A 259 6.41 -12.02 17.59
C LYS A 259 5.33 -11.26 16.85
N LYS A 260 4.84 -10.17 17.44
CA LYS A 260 3.90 -9.25 16.77
C LYS A 260 4.68 -8.23 15.95
N PRO A 261 4.59 -8.24 14.61
CA PRO A 261 5.05 -7.12 13.80
C PRO A 261 4.45 -5.79 14.25
N GLU A 262 5.32 -4.79 14.34
CA GLU A 262 4.97 -3.40 14.60
C GLU A 262 5.18 -2.55 13.34
N PHE A 263 4.97 -1.24 13.48
CA PHE A 263 5.30 -0.26 12.44
C PHE A 263 6.78 -0.37 12.00
N ILE A 264 7.69 -0.55 12.96
CA ILE A 264 9.08 -0.92 12.74
C ILE A 264 9.43 -2.02 13.75
N GLY A 265 9.94 -3.15 13.26
CA GLY A 265 10.36 -4.24 14.11
C GLY A 265 9.20 -5.07 14.67
N PHE A 266 9.42 -5.60 15.87
CA PHE A 266 8.54 -6.57 16.49
C PHE A 266 8.44 -6.34 18.00
N SER A 267 7.29 -6.67 18.57
CA SER A 267 7.06 -6.70 20.02
C SER A 267 6.67 -8.10 20.49
N PRO A 268 6.65 -8.35 21.83
CA PRO A 268 6.13 -9.58 22.37
C PRO A 268 4.68 -9.83 21.92
N SER A 269 4.42 -11.03 21.41
CA SER A 269 3.09 -11.37 20.93
C SER A 269 2.08 -11.61 22.07
N PRO A 270 0.87 -11.04 21.99
CA PRO A 270 -0.21 -11.33 22.92
C PRO A 270 -0.94 -12.65 22.60
N ASP A 271 -0.62 -13.29 21.46
CA ASP A 271 -1.40 -14.42 20.95
C ASP A 271 -1.19 -15.68 21.80
N ARG A 272 -2.25 -16.47 22.01
CA ARG A 272 -2.27 -17.64 22.89
C ARG A 272 -3.06 -18.79 22.28
N GLY A 273 -2.66 -20.01 22.62
CA GLY A 273 -3.50 -21.19 22.42
C GLY A 273 -4.78 -21.11 23.26
N LEU A 274 -5.82 -21.84 22.85
CA LEU A 274 -7.12 -21.86 23.50
C LEU A 274 -7.29 -23.06 24.43
N SER A 275 -8.34 -22.96 25.25
CA SER A 275 -8.86 -24.06 26.05
C SER A 275 -10.04 -24.71 25.35
N PHE A 276 -10.06 -26.04 25.30
CA PHE A 276 -11.15 -26.82 24.72
C PHE A 276 -11.71 -27.78 25.75
N ARG A 277 -13.03 -27.96 25.75
CA ARG A 277 -13.71 -29.08 26.40
C ARG A 277 -13.83 -30.23 25.41
N LYS A 278 -13.95 -31.45 25.93
CA LYS A 278 -14.31 -32.61 25.11
C LYS A 278 -15.58 -32.30 24.30
N GLY A 279 -15.52 -32.51 22.99
CA GLY A 279 -16.61 -32.27 22.06
C GLY A 279 -16.56 -30.92 21.34
N ASP A 280 -15.81 -29.94 21.86
CA ASP A 280 -15.59 -28.65 21.19
C ASP A 280 -14.93 -28.86 19.82
N SER A 281 -15.17 -27.96 18.89
CA SER A 281 -14.67 -28.11 17.52
C SER A 281 -14.09 -26.82 16.95
N LEU A 282 -13.00 -26.95 16.19
CA LEU A 282 -12.47 -25.91 15.32
C LEU A 282 -12.63 -26.33 13.86
N VAL A 283 -12.85 -25.34 13.00
CA VAL A 283 -12.92 -25.52 11.56
C VAL A 283 -11.92 -24.60 10.89
N ILE A 284 -11.14 -25.15 9.96
CA ILE A 284 -10.32 -24.39 9.02
C ILE A 284 -10.86 -24.68 7.62
N ARG A 285 -11.20 -23.64 6.86
CA ARG A 285 -11.58 -23.77 5.45
C ARG A 285 -10.46 -23.21 4.58
N VAL A 286 -10.08 -23.98 3.56
CA VAL A 286 -9.03 -23.57 2.62
C VAL A 286 -9.49 -23.84 1.20
N THR A 287 -9.54 -22.81 0.36
CA THR A 287 -9.60 -23.00 -1.09
C THR A 287 -8.18 -23.08 -1.61
N ARG A 288 -7.79 -24.24 -2.13
CA ARG A 288 -6.47 -24.47 -2.72
C ARG A 288 -6.58 -24.46 -4.24
N LEU A 289 -5.86 -23.56 -4.89
CA LEU A 289 -5.83 -23.41 -6.34
C LEU A 289 -4.43 -23.71 -6.83
N ASP A 290 -4.24 -24.83 -7.52
CA ASP A 290 -3.00 -25.16 -8.23
C ASP A 290 -3.19 -24.90 -9.74
N PHE A 291 -2.21 -24.26 -10.37
CA PHE A 291 -2.31 -23.91 -11.80
C PHE A 291 -0.93 -23.70 -12.45
N PRO A 292 -0.82 -23.91 -13.78
CA PRO A 292 0.39 -23.52 -14.51
C PRO A 292 0.62 -22.01 -14.43
N ALA A 293 1.83 -21.60 -14.07
CA ALA A 293 2.25 -20.21 -14.03
C ALA A 293 3.71 -20.10 -14.45
N ALA A 294 3.99 -19.40 -15.54
CA ALA A 294 5.34 -19.30 -16.08
C ALA A 294 6.23 -18.36 -15.25
N ASP A 295 5.63 -17.33 -14.65
CA ASP A 295 6.29 -16.21 -14.01
C ASP A 295 5.37 -15.57 -12.96
N VAL A 296 5.86 -14.51 -12.30
CA VAL A 296 5.10 -13.80 -11.27
C VAL A 296 3.87 -13.09 -11.85
N PRO A 297 3.93 -12.41 -13.01
CA PRO A 297 2.73 -11.86 -13.65
C PRO A 297 1.60 -12.88 -13.83
N ALA A 298 1.89 -14.12 -14.25
CA ALA A 298 0.89 -15.16 -14.38
C ALA A 298 0.25 -15.57 -13.03
N LEU A 299 1.05 -15.64 -11.95
CA LEU A 299 0.56 -15.84 -10.59
C LEU A 299 -0.38 -14.70 -10.15
N LEU A 300 0.04 -13.45 -10.35
CA LEU A 300 -0.74 -12.26 -9.99
C LEU A 300 -2.05 -12.17 -10.79
N ALA A 301 -2.03 -12.50 -12.07
CA ALA A 301 -3.23 -12.55 -12.91
C ALA A 301 -4.23 -13.63 -12.43
N ARG A 302 -3.75 -14.77 -11.92
CA ARG A 302 -4.64 -15.75 -11.28
C ARG A 302 -5.13 -15.26 -9.92
N PHE A 303 -4.28 -14.63 -9.13
CA PHE A 303 -4.67 -14.04 -7.84
C PHE A 303 -5.78 -13.00 -8.02
N MET A 304 -5.64 -12.04 -8.94
CA MET A 304 -6.64 -10.99 -9.18
C MET A 304 -8.05 -11.57 -9.46
N ARG A 305 -8.11 -12.63 -10.27
CA ARG A 305 -9.36 -13.35 -10.59
C ARG A 305 -10.00 -14.03 -9.38
N GLU A 306 -9.20 -14.52 -8.44
CA GLU A 306 -9.64 -15.46 -7.40
C GLU A 306 -9.68 -14.82 -6.00
N ARG A 307 -9.08 -13.64 -5.79
CA ARG A 307 -8.90 -12.99 -4.46
C ARG A 307 -10.20 -12.75 -3.65
N LYS A 308 -11.36 -12.81 -4.31
CA LYS A 308 -12.70 -12.64 -3.70
C LYS A 308 -13.51 -13.94 -3.63
N ARG A 309 -12.95 -15.09 -4.03
CA ARG A 309 -13.68 -16.35 -4.20
C ARG A 309 -14.04 -17.04 -2.88
N HIS A 310 -13.18 -16.97 -1.88
CA HIS A 310 -13.32 -17.76 -0.65
C HIS A 310 -14.26 -17.11 0.37
N THR A 311 -14.14 -15.79 0.52
CA THR A 311 -14.96 -15.02 1.47
C THR A 311 -16.33 -14.73 0.88
N PRO A 312 -17.38 -14.57 1.73
CA PRO A 312 -18.69 -14.17 1.25
C PRO A 312 -18.62 -12.91 0.37
N PRO A 313 -19.38 -12.85 -0.75
CA PRO A 313 -19.40 -11.66 -1.59
C PRO A 313 -19.81 -10.42 -0.78
N ALA A 314 -18.96 -9.40 -0.80
CA ALA A 314 -19.26 -8.09 -0.26
C ALA A 314 -19.52 -7.11 -1.41
N THR A 315 -20.61 -6.35 -1.34
CA THR A 315 -20.85 -5.22 -2.23
C THR A 315 -20.45 -3.96 -1.47
N PRO A 316 -19.55 -3.12 -2.01
CA PRO A 316 -19.18 -1.87 -1.35
C PRO A 316 -20.40 -1.02 -1.02
N ARG A 317 -20.36 -0.34 0.13
CA ARG A 317 -21.49 0.46 0.62
C ARG A 317 -21.64 1.75 -0.18
N ASN A 318 -22.88 2.15 -0.45
CA ASN A 318 -23.16 3.46 -1.04
C ASN A 318 -23.28 4.51 0.08
N LEU A 319 -22.17 5.16 0.44
CA LEU A 319 -22.10 6.12 1.54
C LEU A 319 -22.19 7.58 1.07
N MET A 320 -21.45 7.94 0.03
CA MET A 320 -21.26 9.35 -0.35
C MET A 320 -21.01 9.46 -1.86
N PRO A 321 -21.85 10.15 -2.64
CA PRO A 321 -21.61 10.33 -4.06
C PRO A 321 -20.27 11.02 -4.33
N MET A 322 -19.65 10.71 -5.47
CA MET A 322 -18.36 11.31 -5.85
C MET A 322 -18.42 12.84 -5.92
N SER A 323 -19.58 13.42 -6.27
CA SER A 323 -19.78 14.88 -6.25
C SER A 323 -19.67 15.48 -4.84
N GLU A 324 -20.17 14.78 -3.82
CA GLU A 324 -20.07 15.21 -2.42
C GLU A 324 -18.63 15.03 -1.90
N VAL A 325 -17.96 13.93 -2.27
CA VAL A 325 -16.53 13.74 -1.99
C VAL A 325 -15.72 14.88 -2.59
N HIS A 326 -15.95 15.21 -3.87
CA HIS A 326 -15.29 16.31 -4.57
C HIS A 326 -15.43 17.62 -3.78
N GLU A 327 -16.65 18.03 -3.45
CA GLU A 327 -16.90 19.29 -2.75
C GLU A 327 -16.12 19.38 -1.42
N ARG A 328 -16.14 18.32 -0.62
CA ARG A 328 -15.43 18.27 0.67
C ARG A 328 -13.93 18.30 0.49
N MET A 329 -13.39 17.51 -0.43
CA MET A 329 -11.94 17.44 -0.63
C MET A 329 -11.39 18.74 -1.21
N ILE A 330 -12.11 19.38 -2.15
CA ILE A 330 -11.75 20.69 -2.70
C ILE A 330 -11.69 21.72 -1.57
N ARG A 331 -12.73 21.82 -0.75
CA ARG A 331 -12.77 22.73 0.41
C ARG A 331 -11.61 22.50 1.37
N ASN A 332 -11.26 21.24 1.66
CA ASN A 332 -10.13 20.94 2.54
C ASN A 332 -8.77 21.31 1.95
N ILE A 333 -8.60 21.22 0.63
CA ILE A 333 -7.40 21.70 -0.08
C ILE A 333 -7.36 23.23 -0.09
N GLU A 334 -8.50 23.89 -0.34
CA GLU A 334 -8.64 25.35 -0.33
C GLU A 334 -8.28 25.98 1.02
N GLU A 335 -8.71 25.36 2.13
CA GLU A 335 -8.38 25.80 3.49
C GLU A 335 -6.87 25.83 3.77
N ARG A 336 -6.08 25.11 2.97
CA ARG A 336 -4.62 24.99 3.10
C ARG A 336 -3.86 25.87 2.10
N TYR A 337 -4.52 26.88 1.53
CA TYR A 337 -3.85 27.92 0.76
C TYR A 337 -3.12 28.89 1.70
N HIS A 338 -1.80 28.85 1.67
CA HIS A 338 -0.92 29.71 2.45
C HIS A 338 -0.75 31.08 1.79
N VAL A 339 -0.79 32.14 2.60
CA VAL A 339 -0.46 33.51 2.20
C VAL A 339 0.61 34.03 3.16
N GLY A 340 1.81 34.23 2.63
CA GLY A 340 2.97 34.66 3.39
C GLY A 340 3.71 35.84 2.73
N PRO A 341 4.70 36.42 3.43
CA PRO A 341 5.46 37.58 2.93
C PRO A 341 6.34 37.27 1.71
N THR A 342 6.66 36.00 1.49
CA THR A 342 7.54 35.50 0.41
C THR A 342 6.78 34.93 -0.79
N GLY A 343 5.48 34.66 -0.63
CA GLY A 343 4.65 34.08 -1.68
C GLY A 343 3.35 33.47 -1.15
N GLU A 344 2.53 33.00 -2.08
CA GLU A 344 1.27 32.32 -1.80
C GLU A 344 1.23 30.96 -2.50
N TYR A 345 0.74 29.92 -1.83
CA TYR A 345 0.77 28.56 -2.38
C TYR A 345 -0.14 27.56 -1.66
N TYR A 346 -0.47 26.44 -2.32
CA TYR A 346 -1.23 25.34 -1.71
C TYR A 346 -0.37 24.37 -0.91
N CYS A 347 -0.53 24.30 0.41
CA CYS A 347 0.22 23.36 1.23
C CYS A 347 -0.14 21.89 0.95
N PRO A 348 0.82 20.95 1.04
CA PRO A 348 0.63 19.53 0.78
C PRO A 348 -0.21 18.85 1.87
N GLU A 349 -0.09 19.31 3.11
CA GLU A 349 -0.74 18.80 4.33
C GLU A 349 -0.90 19.92 5.37
N ASN A 350 -1.05 19.60 6.65
CA ASN A 350 -1.07 20.55 7.78
C ASN A 350 0.34 21.12 8.03
N ALA A 351 0.82 21.89 7.06
CA ALA A 351 2.17 22.41 6.95
C ALA A 351 2.15 23.86 6.48
N ASP A 352 3.23 24.59 6.75
CA ASP A 352 3.50 25.91 6.17
C ASP A 352 4.52 25.82 5.01
N TRP A 353 4.88 24.63 4.56
CA TRP A 353 5.85 24.39 3.47
C TRP A 353 5.19 23.78 2.23
N MET A 354 5.87 23.83 1.09
CA MET A 354 5.45 23.29 -0.20
C MET A 354 6.16 21.97 -0.53
N SER A 355 5.44 20.97 -1.03
CA SER A 355 6.02 19.74 -1.59
C SER A 355 5.96 19.76 -3.12
N TYR A 356 7.03 19.31 -3.78
CA TYR A 356 7.06 19.23 -5.25
C TYR A 356 6.29 18.04 -5.82
N GLY A 357 6.24 16.94 -5.07
CA GLY A 357 5.51 15.73 -5.40
C GLY A 357 5.10 15.03 -4.12
N TRP A 358 5.17 13.70 -4.07
CA TRP A 358 4.89 12.89 -2.87
C TRP A 358 5.15 13.62 -1.53
N VAL A 359 4.19 13.78 -0.63
CA VAL A 359 2.80 13.27 -0.68
C VAL A 359 1.76 14.29 -1.19
N GLY A 360 2.14 15.38 -1.87
CA GLY A 360 1.15 16.35 -2.36
C GLY A 360 1.72 17.67 -2.85
N GLY A 361 1.07 18.79 -2.51
CA GLY A 361 1.57 20.13 -2.81
C GLY A 361 1.24 20.54 -4.24
N LEU A 362 2.20 20.45 -5.17
CA LEU A 362 1.93 20.77 -6.58
C LEU A 362 0.86 19.87 -7.22
N ILE A 363 0.73 18.63 -6.76
CA ILE A 363 -0.33 17.72 -7.21
C ILE A 363 -1.72 18.27 -6.82
N ASN A 364 -1.83 18.95 -5.67
CA ASN A 364 -3.08 19.54 -5.18
C ASN A 364 -3.61 20.64 -6.11
N THR A 365 -2.76 21.22 -6.95
CA THR A 365 -3.16 22.28 -7.89
C THR A 365 -3.92 21.74 -9.10
N TRP A 366 -3.77 20.45 -9.47
CA TRP A 366 -4.51 19.88 -10.60
C TRP A 366 -6.05 19.88 -10.37
N PRO A 367 -6.59 19.37 -9.24
CA PRO A 367 -8.04 19.43 -9.02
C PRO A 367 -8.54 20.86 -8.86
N MET A 368 -7.70 21.81 -8.41
CA MET A 368 -8.07 23.24 -8.39
C MET A 368 -8.19 23.83 -9.80
N LEU A 369 -7.27 23.49 -10.72
CA LEU A 369 -7.38 23.89 -12.12
C LEU A 369 -8.61 23.29 -12.81
N ALA A 370 -9.02 22.08 -12.42
CA ALA A 370 -10.19 21.42 -12.97
C ALA A 370 -11.52 22.15 -12.69
N LEU A 371 -11.56 23.03 -11.68
CA LEU A 371 -12.72 23.89 -11.38
C LEU A 371 -12.96 24.97 -12.45
N ASP A 372 -11.95 25.30 -13.24
CA ASP A 372 -12.03 26.23 -14.38
C ASP A 372 -12.55 27.64 -14.01
N ASP A 373 -12.22 28.16 -12.83
CA ASP A 373 -12.53 29.54 -12.43
C ASP A 373 -11.28 30.43 -12.27
N THR A 374 -11.51 31.74 -12.17
CA THR A 374 -10.45 32.75 -12.11
C THR A 374 -9.70 32.76 -10.79
N MET A 375 -10.38 32.47 -9.68
CA MET A 375 -9.76 32.49 -8.34
C MET A 375 -8.75 31.36 -8.22
N HIS A 376 -9.16 30.14 -8.57
CA HIS A 376 -8.30 28.97 -8.54
C HIS A 376 -7.14 29.07 -9.51
N LEU A 377 -7.38 29.57 -10.73
CA LEU A 377 -6.31 29.83 -11.68
C LEU A 377 -5.22 30.74 -11.10
N ARG A 378 -5.62 31.86 -10.45
CA ARG A 378 -4.67 32.77 -9.80
C ARG A 378 -3.88 32.08 -8.70
N ARG A 379 -4.54 31.32 -7.83
CA ARG A 379 -3.88 30.61 -6.72
C ARG A 379 -2.90 29.55 -7.20
N VAL A 380 -3.25 28.84 -8.26
CA VAL A 380 -2.35 27.87 -8.90
C VAL A 380 -1.17 28.57 -9.56
N ALA A 381 -1.40 29.67 -10.28
CA ALA A 381 -0.33 30.48 -10.86
C ALA A 381 0.66 30.98 -9.77
N ASN A 382 0.14 31.46 -8.64
CA ASN A 382 0.96 31.86 -7.49
C ASN A 382 1.77 30.68 -6.92
N THR A 383 1.14 29.50 -6.84
CA THR A 383 1.83 28.27 -6.40
C THR A 383 2.97 27.88 -7.36
N PHE A 384 2.75 27.98 -8.67
CA PHE A 384 3.78 27.71 -9.67
C PHE A 384 4.90 28.74 -9.63
N ASP A 385 4.58 30.02 -9.45
CA ASP A 385 5.57 31.08 -9.24
C ASP A 385 6.45 30.78 -8.04
N PHE A 386 5.85 30.41 -6.91
CA PHE A 386 6.60 30.09 -5.70
C PHE A 386 7.41 28.80 -5.81
N ALA A 387 6.88 27.75 -6.43
CA ALA A 387 7.50 26.43 -6.42
C ALA A 387 8.49 26.22 -7.59
N LEU A 388 8.08 26.49 -8.83
CA LEU A 388 8.84 26.11 -10.03
C LEU A 388 10.07 27.00 -10.28
N THR A 389 10.05 28.24 -9.78
CA THR A 389 11.10 29.24 -10.07
C THR A 389 12.28 29.21 -9.08
N GLN A 390 12.21 28.38 -8.05
CA GLN A 390 13.22 28.23 -6.99
C GLN A 390 13.30 26.77 -6.53
N GLY A 391 14.18 26.44 -5.58
CA GLY A 391 14.25 25.10 -4.99
C GLY A 391 14.76 23.97 -5.89
N TYR A 392 15.55 24.27 -6.92
CA TYR A 392 16.24 23.30 -7.76
C TYR A 392 17.76 23.28 -7.51
N GLY A 393 18.38 22.12 -7.69
CA GLY A 393 19.83 21.92 -7.65
C GLY A 393 20.50 22.16 -9.01
N GLU A 394 21.84 22.08 -9.03
CA GLU A 394 22.65 22.29 -10.24
C GLU A 394 22.35 21.27 -11.35
N SER A 395 21.89 20.07 -10.98
CA SER A 395 21.51 19.01 -11.92
C SER A 395 20.17 19.21 -12.63
N GLY A 396 19.39 20.23 -12.26
CA GLY A 396 18.02 20.44 -12.77
C GLY A 396 16.93 19.73 -11.96
N TYR A 397 17.29 18.79 -11.08
CA TYR A 397 16.36 18.21 -10.10
C TYR A 397 16.02 19.18 -8.98
N TYR A 398 14.83 19.03 -8.41
CA TYR A 398 14.31 19.79 -7.29
C TYR A 398 14.63 19.13 -5.95
N TYR A 399 14.82 19.99 -4.94
CA TYR A 399 14.77 19.57 -3.54
C TYR A 399 13.37 19.03 -3.22
N ASP A 400 13.23 18.29 -2.13
CA ASP A 400 11.97 17.62 -1.82
C ASP A 400 10.85 18.58 -1.36
N VAL A 401 11.22 19.65 -0.65
CA VAL A 401 10.32 20.58 0.02
C VAL A 401 10.90 21.99 0.04
N LEU A 402 10.06 23.01 -0.12
CA LEU A 402 10.38 24.41 0.13
C LEU A 402 9.63 24.95 1.36
N GLY A 403 10.35 25.59 2.28
CA GLY A 403 9.78 26.27 3.43
C GLY A 403 9.10 27.57 3.05
N ALA A 404 8.32 28.13 3.97
CA ALA A 404 7.67 29.44 3.79
C ALA A 404 8.68 30.58 3.56
N ASP A 405 9.96 30.42 3.83
CA ASP A 405 10.99 31.40 3.50
C ASP A 405 11.57 31.26 2.09
N GLY A 406 11.04 30.34 1.28
CA GLY A 406 11.51 30.03 -0.08
C GLY A 406 12.77 29.15 -0.13
N LYS A 407 13.24 28.63 1.01
CA LYS A 407 14.45 27.81 1.07
C LYS A 407 14.13 26.32 1.21
N PRO A 408 15.02 25.42 0.76
CA PRO A 408 14.85 23.99 0.96
C PRO A 408 14.71 23.60 2.43
N VAL A 409 13.71 22.79 2.75
CA VAL A 409 13.58 22.13 4.06
C VAL A 409 14.00 20.67 3.91
N LEU A 410 15.05 20.28 4.63
CA LEU A 410 15.56 18.92 4.58
C LEU A 410 14.71 18.01 5.46
N ARG A 411 14.12 16.97 4.85
CA ARG A 411 13.26 15.98 5.51
C ARG A 411 13.68 14.58 5.10
N ASP A 412 13.15 13.60 5.80
CA ASP A 412 13.38 12.18 5.56
C ASP A 412 14.90 11.88 5.47
N ALA A 413 15.32 11.07 4.49
CA ALA A 413 16.74 10.79 4.25
C ALA A 413 17.60 12.06 4.05
N ALA A 414 17.05 13.13 3.45
CA ALA A 414 17.79 14.36 3.17
C ALA A 414 18.13 15.15 4.44
N ALA A 415 17.41 14.94 5.55
CA ALA A 415 17.73 15.55 6.84
C ALA A 415 19.07 15.07 7.40
N LEU A 416 19.41 13.79 7.17
CA LEU A 416 20.70 13.20 7.58
C LEU A 416 21.74 13.19 6.46
N ARG A 417 21.30 13.26 5.19
CA ARG A 417 22.17 13.34 4.02
C ARG A 417 21.77 14.52 3.13
N PRO A 418 22.16 15.77 3.50
CA PRO A 418 21.85 16.95 2.70
C PRO A 418 22.37 16.83 1.26
N GLY A 419 21.61 17.40 0.31
CA GLY A 419 21.98 17.44 -1.11
C GLY A 419 21.44 16.28 -1.95
N ILE A 420 20.68 15.35 -1.35
CA ILE A 420 19.89 14.36 -2.10
C ILE A 420 18.42 14.78 -2.18
N GLY A 421 17.71 14.28 -3.18
CA GLY A 421 16.26 14.40 -3.31
C GLY A 421 15.61 13.07 -3.69
N LEU A 422 14.39 12.85 -3.22
CA LEU A 422 13.62 11.66 -3.53
C LEU A 422 13.24 11.67 -5.01
N THR A 423 13.58 10.59 -5.71
CA THR A 423 13.33 10.46 -7.14
C THR A 423 11.84 10.56 -7.45
N ARG A 424 10.99 9.96 -6.60
CA ARG A 424 9.53 9.99 -6.76
C ARG A 424 8.96 11.41 -6.79
N LYS A 425 9.42 12.32 -5.93
CA LYS A 425 8.88 13.69 -5.91
C LYS A 425 9.17 14.44 -7.19
N ASN A 426 10.37 14.28 -7.72
CA ASN A 426 10.78 14.86 -9.00
C ASN A 426 10.02 14.23 -10.18
N ALA A 427 9.75 12.94 -10.09
CA ALA A 427 8.99 12.21 -11.11
C ALA A 427 7.51 12.63 -11.14
N ASP A 428 6.89 12.79 -9.96
CA ASP A 428 5.53 13.32 -9.82
C ASP A 428 5.45 14.76 -10.34
N LEU A 429 6.43 15.60 -9.99
CA LEU A 429 6.51 16.98 -10.47
C LEU A 429 6.45 17.04 -12.00
N LEU A 430 7.29 16.25 -12.68
CA LEU A 430 7.30 16.20 -14.14
C LEU A 430 5.94 15.75 -14.70
N TYR A 431 5.39 14.64 -14.20
CA TYR A 431 4.14 14.09 -14.70
C TYR A 431 2.97 15.06 -14.51
N TRP A 432 2.78 15.55 -13.28
CA TRP A 432 1.63 16.38 -12.96
C TRP A 432 1.71 17.76 -13.59
N THR A 433 2.88 18.40 -13.63
CA THR A 433 2.98 19.73 -14.23
C THR A 433 2.80 19.73 -15.74
N VAL A 434 3.34 18.74 -16.46
CA VAL A 434 3.05 18.62 -17.91
C VAL A 434 1.55 18.36 -18.14
N LYS A 435 0.92 17.52 -17.30
CA LYS A 435 -0.53 17.28 -17.34
C LYS A 435 -1.35 18.54 -17.02
N GLN A 436 -0.88 19.42 -16.14
CA GLN A 436 -1.51 20.70 -15.82
C GLN A 436 -1.37 21.72 -16.96
N PHE A 437 -0.22 21.76 -17.64
CA PHE A 437 -0.06 22.60 -18.84
C PHE A 437 -0.99 22.15 -19.97
N ASP A 438 -1.10 20.84 -20.22
CA ASP A 438 -2.09 20.30 -21.17
C ASP A 438 -3.53 20.65 -20.76
N LEU A 439 -3.86 20.62 -19.47
CA LEU A 439 -5.18 21.02 -18.97
C LEU A 439 -5.48 22.50 -19.29
N LEU A 440 -4.55 23.40 -18.98
CA LEU A 440 -4.68 24.83 -19.28
C LEU A 440 -4.85 25.10 -20.78
N GLN A 441 -4.08 24.41 -21.64
CA GLN A 441 -4.24 24.52 -23.09
C GLN A 441 -5.63 24.05 -23.55
N LYS A 442 -6.11 22.91 -23.04
CA LYS A 442 -7.44 22.38 -23.38
C LYS A 442 -8.60 23.24 -22.86
N GLN A 443 -8.39 23.99 -21.79
CA GLN A 443 -9.33 24.99 -21.27
C GLN A 443 -9.28 26.33 -22.05
N GLY A 444 -8.41 26.46 -23.06
CA GLY A 444 -8.22 27.71 -23.80
C GLY A 444 -7.45 28.78 -23.01
N ARG A 445 -6.74 28.38 -21.96
CA ARG A 445 -5.94 29.25 -21.07
C ARG A 445 -4.43 29.02 -21.25
N GLY A 446 -4.01 28.63 -22.47
CA GLY A 446 -2.59 28.40 -22.79
C GLY A 446 -1.70 29.61 -22.48
N ASP A 447 -2.21 30.82 -22.72
CA ASP A 447 -1.48 32.08 -22.45
C ASP A 447 -1.19 32.33 -20.96
N ALA A 448 -1.82 31.58 -20.05
CA ALA A 448 -1.51 31.65 -18.62
C ALA A 448 -0.23 30.89 -18.25
N ILE A 449 0.26 30.00 -19.11
CA ILE A 449 1.50 29.23 -18.89
C ILE A 449 2.68 30.18 -19.12
N ARG A 450 3.44 30.44 -18.07
CA ARG A 450 4.61 31.34 -18.18
C ARG A 450 5.82 30.62 -18.78
N PRO A 451 6.59 31.29 -19.66
CA PRO A 451 7.79 30.71 -20.24
C PRO A 451 8.80 30.23 -19.20
N GLU A 452 8.93 30.90 -18.05
CA GLU A 452 9.85 30.46 -17.00
C GLU A 452 9.44 29.11 -16.40
N TRP A 453 8.14 28.87 -16.19
CA TRP A 453 7.65 27.59 -15.67
C TRP A 453 7.91 26.47 -16.68
N GLU A 454 7.58 26.73 -17.93
CA GLU A 454 7.76 25.78 -19.04
C GLU A 454 9.24 25.40 -19.22
N GLN A 455 10.15 26.38 -19.19
CA GLN A 455 11.59 26.16 -19.28
C GLN A 455 12.11 25.32 -18.10
N ARG A 456 11.57 25.53 -16.90
CA ARG A 456 11.98 24.81 -15.69
C ARG A 456 11.58 23.33 -15.74
N VAL A 457 10.36 23.05 -16.17
CA VAL A 457 9.87 21.68 -16.35
C VAL A 457 10.60 20.96 -17.49
N ALA A 458 10.95 21.68 -18.57
CA ALA A 458 11.80 21.13 -19.63
C ALA A 458 13.19 20.71 -19.09
N LYS A 459 13.85 21.55 -18.29
CA LYS A 459 15.13 21.21 -17.65
C LYS A 459 15.05 19.99 -16.72
N LEU A 460 13.92 19.82 -16.04
CA LEU A 460 13.68 18.62 -15.24
C LEU A 460 13.57 17.35 -16.10
N ALA A 461 12.88 17.44 -17.25
CA ALA A 461 12.83 16.34 -18.22
C ALA A 461 14.23 16.00 -18.76
N ASP A 462 15.02 17.02 -19.12
CA ASP A 462 16.41 16.87 -19.55
C ASP A 462 17.27 16.19 -18.48
N ALA A 463 17.12 16.56 -17.21
CA ALA A 463 17.83 15.95 -16.09
C ALA A 463 17.54 14.44 -15.95
N PHE A 464 16.28 14.03 -16.11
CA PHE A 464 15.90 12.61 -16.14
C PHE A 464 16.54 11.85 -17.30
N VAL A 465 16.56 12.46 -18.49
CA VAL A 465 17.18 11.88 -19.68
C VAL A 465 18.69 11.73 -19.53
N GLU A 466 19.36 12.78 -19.07
CA GLU A 466 20.81 12.78 -18.86
C GLU A 466 21.23 11.74 -17.82
N THR A 467 20.51 11.68 -16.70
CA THR A 467 20.75 10.70 -15.64
C THR A 467 20.56 9.28 -16.16
N TRP A 468 19.48 9.02 -16.91
CA TRP A 468 19.22 7.71 -17.47
C TRP A 468 20.34 7.26 -18.43
N ARG A 469 20.78 8.16 -19.32
CA ARG A 469 21.86 7.87 -20.27
C ARG A 469 23.18 7.51 -19.58
N LYS A 470 23.46 8.15 -18.45
CA LYS A 470 24.71 7.94 -17.69
C LYS A 470 24.65 6.71 -16.78
N GLU A 471 23.54 6.52 -16.07
CA GLU A 471 23.46 5.59 -14.94
C GLU A 471 22.56 4.36 -15.25
N GLY A 472 21.65 4.46 -16.21
CA GLY A 472 20.72 3.40 -16.61
C GLY A 472 19.61 3.09 -15.59
N THR A 473 19.43 3.97 -14.61
CA THR A 473 18.39 3.91 -13.57
C THR A 473 18.22 5.31 -12.96
N TRP A 474 17.10 5.54 -12.26
CA TRP A 474 16.93 6.72 -11.40
C TRP A 474 17.00 6.39 -9.90
N GLY A 475 16.99 5.10 -9.53
CA GLY A 475 17.06 4.67 -8.14
C GLY A 475 15.96 5.23 -7.24
N ASN A 476 16.25 5.27 -5.94
CA ASN A 476 15.38 5.79 -4.89
C ASN A 476 15.67 7.28 -4.62
N TYR A 477 16.95 7.66 -4.54
CA TYR A 477 17.38 9.05 -4.33
C TYR A 477 18.44 9.49 -5.35
N LEU A 478 18.40 10.77 -5.71
CA LEU A 478 19.30 11.45 -6.64
C LEU A 478 20.17 12.46 -5.89
N ASP A 479 21.41 12.65 -6.32
CA ASP A 479 22.27 13.75 -5.89
C ASP A 479 21.90 15.02 -6.68
N LEU A 480 21.38 16.03 -5.98
CA LEU A 480 20.80 17.22 -6.60
C LEU A 480 21.83 18.15 -7.25
N LYS A 481 23.11 17.99 -6.92
CA LYS A 481 24.19 18.75 -7.55
C LYS A 481 24.61 18.10 -8.86
N THR A 482 24.81 16.79 -8.86
CA THR A 482 25.46 16.08 -9.97
C THR A 482 24.51 15.31 -10.89
N GLY A 483 23.28 15.05 -10.44
CA GLY A 483 22.32 14.19 -11.13
C GLY A 483 22.63 12.70 -11.00
N ARG A 484 23.66 12.32 -10.23
CA ARG A 484 24.03 10.92 -10.02
C ARG A 484 23.06 10.23 -9.07
N ILE A 485 23.02 8.90 -9.12
CA ILE A 485 22.16 8.12 -8.21
C ILE A 485 22.83 8.00 -6.85
N ALA A 486 22.12 8.46 -5.81
CA ALA A 486 22.56 8.38 -4.42
C ALA A 486 22.14 7.07 -3.76
N VAL A 487 20.98 6.52 -4.13
CA VAL A 487 20.50 5.21 -3.64
C VAL A 487 19.92 4.41 -4.81
N TYR A 488 20.50 3.25 -5.12
CA TYR A 488 20.21 2.45 -6.31
C TYR A 488 19.14 1.37 -6.07
N ASN A 489 18.86 0.57 -7.11
CA ASN A 489 18.20 -0.74 -7.07
C ASN A 489 16.70 -0.76 -6.71
N THR A 490 16.02 0.38 -6.85
CA THR A 490 14.55 0.47 -6.70
C THR A 490 13.89 0.93 -8.01
N THR A 491 12.56 0.92 -8.01
CA THR A 491 11.71 1.48 -9.08
C THR A 491 11.18 2.87 -8.70
N GLY A 492 11.87 3.62 -7.84
CA GLY A 492 11.38 4.89 -7.27
C GLY A 492 11.09 5.98 -8.31
N GLY A 493 11.76 5.94 -9.46
CA GLY A 493 11.49 6.81 -10.60
C GLY A 493 10.36 6.35 -11.52
N ALA A 494 9.48 5.43 -11.11
CA ALA A 494 8.41 4.88 -11.95
C ALA A 494 7.58 5.97 -12.66
N MET A 495 7.17 7.02 -11.94
CA MET A 495 6.34 8.10 -12.51
C MET A 495 7.05 8.92 -13.60
N ALA A 496 8.39 8.94 -13.63
CA ALA A 496 9.14 9.70 -14.63
C ALA A 496 8.99 9.09 -16.03
N VAL A 497 8.65 7.79 -16.12
CA VAL A 497 8.26 7.15 -17.38
C VAL A 497 7.03 7.84 -17.97
N GLY A 498 5.94 7.97 -17.19
CA GLY A 498 4.75 8.69 -17.62
C GLY A 498 5.03 10.17 -17.88
N GLY A 499 5.83 10.81 -17.02
CA GLY A 499 6.19 12.22 -17.14
C GLY A 499 6.94 12.52 -18.44
N LEU A 500 7.94 11.72 -18.78
CA LEU A 500 8.69 11.85 -20.04
C LEU A 500 7.82 11.51 -21.26
N ALA A 501 6.90 10.55 -21.16
CA ALA A 501 5.96 10.25 -22.24
C ALA A 501 5.04 11.45 -22.53
N LEU A 502 4.48 12.10 -21.50
CA LEU A 502 3.69 13.32 -21.67
C LEU A 502 4.55 14.47 -22.18
N ALA A 503 5.73 14.67 -21.59
CA ALA A 503 6.67 15.73 -21.99
C ALA A 503 7.09 15.59 -23.45
N SER A 504 7.27 14.37 -23.96
CA SER A 504 7.63 14.15 -25.37
C SER A 504 6.61 14.74 -26.33
N LYS A 505 5.32 14.61 -26.03
CA LYS A 505 4.22 15.19 -26.83
C LYS A 505 4.14 16.69 -26.65
N TYR A 506 4.24 17.18 -25.41
CA TYR A 506 4.09 18.59 -25.09
C TYR A 506 5.22 19.43 -25.71
N TYR A 507 6.47 18.99 -25.57
CA TYR A 507 7.65 19.70 -26.07
C TYR A 507 8.08 19.29 -27.49
N GLY A 508 7.46 18.25 -28.08
CA GLY A 508 7.88 17.71 -29.38
C GLY A 508 9.28 17.12 -29.38
N ASN A 509 9.68 16.45 -28.28
CA ASN A 509 11.02 15.86 -28.12
C ASN A 509 10.97 14.33 -28.02
N ASP A 510 11.34 13.65 -29.11
CA ASP A 510 11.35 12.18 -29.23
C ASP A 510 12.37 11.49 -28.32
N GLU A 511 13.39 12.22 -27.85
CA GLU A 511 14.38 11.70 -26.92
C GLU A 511 13.74 11.32 -25.58
N TYR A 512 12.78 12.14 -25.11
CA TYR A 512 12.06 11.89 -23.87
C TYR A 512 11.28 10.58 -23.95
N LEU A 513 10.59 10.36 -25.07
CA LEU A 513 9.86 9.12 -25.31
C LEU A 513 10.81 7.92 -25.41
N THR A 514 11.98 8.09 -26.03
CA THR A 514 13.00 7.04 -26.13
C THR A 514 13.47 6.59 -24.76
N VAL A 515 13.81 7.53 -23.87
CA VAL A 515 14.19 7.22 -22.49
C VAL A 515 13.03 6.61 -21.71
N ALA A 516 11.81 7.13 -21.85
CA ALA A 516 10.63 6.58 -21.20
C ALA A 516 10.42 5.10 -21.55
N ARG A 517 10.58 4.72 -22.82
CA ARG A 517 10.47 3.33 -23.28
C ARG A 517 11.54 2.43 -22.66
N GLN A 518 12.79 2.88 -22.63
CA GLN A 518 13.91 2.13 -22.03
C GLN A 518 13.72 1.92 -20.53
N ALA A 519 13.27 2.96 -19.82
CA ALA A 519 12.99 2.91 -18.40
C ALA A 519 11.82 1.99 -18.07
N ALA A 520 10.72 2.07 -18.83
CA ALA A 520 9.59 1.16 -18.71
C ALA A 520 9.98 -0.30 -18.89
N GLU A 521 10.79 -0.61 -19.91
CA GLU A 521 11.28 -1.98 -20.14
C GLU A 521 12.12 -2.49 -18.97
N SER A 522 13.03 -1.66 -18.45
CA SER A 522 13.89 -2.02 -17.32
C SER A 522 13.08 -2.27 -16.05
N TYR A 523 12.17 -1.36 -15.70
CA TYR A 523 11.32 -1.50 -14.51
C TYR A 523 10.34 -2.65 -14.62
N TYR A 524 9.72 -2.86 -15.78
CA TYR A 524 8.83 -4.01 -15.97
C TYR A 524 9.58 -5.33 -15.87
N ARG A 525 10.78 -5.44 -16.46
CA ARG A 525 11.60 -6.66 -16.35
C ARG A 525 11.97 -6.95 -14.89
N ASP A 526 12.34 -5.94 -14.13
CA ASP A 526 12.65 -6.10 -12.70
C ASP A 526 11.41 -6.53 -11.91
N PHE A 527 10.26 -5.87 -12.12
CA PHE A 527 8.98 -6.26 -11.52
C PHE A 527 8.58 -7.70 -11.90
N ALA A 528 8.61 -8.07 -13.17
CA ALA A 528 8.18 -9.40 -13.62
C ALA A 528 9.06 -10.51 -13.04
N LEU A 529 10.34 -10.20 -12.76
CA LEU A 529 11.27 -11.08 -12.08
C LEU A 529 11.03 -11.11 -10.57
N ARG A 530 11.08 -9.97 -9.88
CA ARG A 530 11.03 -9.87 -8.40
C ARG A 530 9.63 -10.07 -7.82
N GLY A 531 8.61 -9.62 -8.54
CA GLY A 531 7.20 -9.68 -8.15
C GLY A 531 6.68 -8.49 -7.33
N PHE A 532 7.49 -7.44 -7.17
CA PHE A 532 7.08 -6.21 -6.48
C PHE A 532 7.84 -4.99 -7.01
N THR A 533 7.37 -3.81 -6.63
CA THR A 533 7.99 -2.50 -6.86
C THR A 533 8.35 -1.85 -5.53
N SER A 534 9.33 -0.95 -5.51
CA SER A 534 9.75 -0.25 -4.30
C SER A 534 10.35 1.14 -4.56
N GLY A 535 10.50 1.91 -3.47
CA GLY A 535 11.33 3.11 -3.40
C GLY A 535 10.62 4.40 -3.84
N GLY A 536 9.30 4.38 -3.95
CA GLY A 536 8.48 5.56 -4.16
C GLY A 536 8.26 6.37 -2.90
N CYS A 537 8.16 5.71 -1.75
CA CYS A 537 7.93 6.33 -0.44
C CYS A 537 9.26 6.77 0.18
N GLY A 538 9.33 8.00 0.73
CA GLY A 538 10.55 8.58 1.31
C GLY A 538 10.88 8.11 2.73
N ASP A 539 9.96 7.40 3.37
CA ASP A 539 9.89 7.18 4.82
C ASP A 539 10.14 5.71 5.25
N ILE A 540 10.17 4.77 4.29
CA ILE A 540 10.22 3.31 4.52
C ILE A 540 11.45 2.60 3.94
N LEU A 541 12.58 3.30 3.76
CA LEU A 541 13.77 2.76 3.09
C LEU A 541 13.43 2.23 1.68
N GLN A 542 13.75 0.97 1.36
CA GLN A 542 13.52 0.37 0.04
C GLN A 542 12.47 -0.75 0.05
N ASN A 543 11.55 -0.71 1.02
CA ASN A 543 10.45 -1.66 1.17
C ASN A 543 9.52 -1.70 -0.04
N ALA A 544 8.83 -2.83 -0.21
CA ALA A 544 7.78 -2.93 -1.22
C ALA A 544 6.58 -2.06 -0.82
N ASP A 545 6.03 -1.34 -1.79
CA ASP A 545 4.96 -0.37 -1.56
C ASP A 545 3.94 -0.34 -2.71
N SER A 546 2.69 -0.01 -2.37
CA SER A 546 1.60 0.08 -3.35
C SER A 546 1.69 1.34 -4.20
N GLU A 547 2.34 2.39 -3.69
CA GLU A 547 2.41 3.69 -4.34
C GLU A 547 3.29 3.66 -5.61
N THR A 548 4.36 2.87 -5.59
CA THR A 548 5.24 2.66 -6.73
C THR A 548 4.60 1.72 -7.75
N ALA A 549 3.82 0.73 -7.29
CA ALA A 549 3.05 -0.14 -8.17
C ALA A 549 2.01 0.67 -8.96
N ALA A 550 1.28 1.56 -8.27
CA ALA A 550 0.31 2.44 -8.89
C ALA A 550 0.96 3.48 -9.83
N ALA A 551 2.12 4.03 -9.47
CA ALA A 551 2.88 4.93 -10.33
C ALA A 551 3.35 4.25 -11.63
N LEU A 552 3.84 3.01 -11.54
CA LEU A 552 4.28 2.25 -12.73
C LEU A 552 3.09 1.82 -13.58
N MET A 553 1.98 1.38 -12.97
CA MET A 553 0.71 1.10 -13.66
C MET A 553 0.26 2.32 -14.49
N THR A 554 0.19 3.50 -13.86
CA THR A 554 -0.20 4.74 -14.55
C THR A 554 0.77 5.08 -15.67
N SER A 555 2.08 5.01 -15.44
CA SER A 555 3.07 5.32 -16.47
C SER A 555 3.00 4.39 -17.68
N LEU A 556 2.73 3.11 -17.48
CA LEU A 556 2.55 2.15 -18.57
C LEU A 556 1.25 2.42 -19.35
N MET A 557 0.15 2.79 -18.66
CA MET A 557 -1.06 3.25 -19.33
C MET A 557 -0.80 4.52 -20.15
N THR A 558 -0.07 5.49 -19.60
CA THR A 558 0.31 6.72 -20.31
C THR A 558 1.16 6.42 -21.55
N LEU A 559 2.10 5.46 -21.47
CA LEU A 559 2.86 5.01 -22.64
C LEU A 559 1.97 4.33 -23.69
N TYR A 560 1.04 3.48 -23.27
CA TYR A 560 0.06 2.87 -24.18
C TYR A 560 -0.76 3.94 -24.91
N GLU A 561 -1.35 4.89 -24.19
CA GLU A 561 -2.13 5.97 -24.81
C GLU A 561 -1.27 6.93 -25.65
N THR A 562 0.03 7.02 -25.34
CA THR A 562 0.98 7.85 -26.08
C THR A 562 1.40 7.23 -27.39
N THR A 563 1.65 5.92 -27.40
CA THR A 563 2.32 5.21 -28.49
C THR A 563 1.39 4.29 -29.29
N GLY A 564 0.29 3.83 -28.69
CA GLY A 564 -0.58 2.78 -29.23
C GLY A 564 0.00 1.36 -29.11
N GLU A 565 1.17 1.18 -28.47
CA GLU A 565 1.84 -0.12 -28.39
C GLU A 565 1.18 -1.03 -27.33
N THR A 566 0.57 -2.13 -27.77
CA THR A 566 -0.21 -3.03 -26.90
C THR A 566 0.58 -3.68 -25.77
N ARG A 567 1.91 -3.82 -25.92
CA ARG A 567 2.77 -4.33 -24.84
C ARG A 567 2.60 -3.53 -23.55
N TYR A 568 2.45 -2.22 -23.63
CA TYR A 568 2.31 -1.37 -22.44
C TYR A 568 0.94 -1.55 -21.77
N LEU A 569 -0.10 -1.88 -22.55
CA LEU A 569 -1.41 -2.23 -22.00
C LEU A 569 -1.36 -3.57 -21.24
N GLU A 570 -0.62 -4.56 -21.77
CA GLU A 570 -0.40 -5.85 -21.11
C GLU A 570 0.42 -5.69 -19.83
N GLN A 571 1.50 -4.90 -19.89
CA GLN A 571 2.32 -4.60 -18.71
C GLN A 571 1.53 -3.81 -17.66
N CYS A 572 0.70 -2.83 -18.07
CA CYS A 572 -0.21 -2.12 -17.19
C CYS A 572 -1.20 -3.08 -16.51
N ARG A 573 -1.69 -4.10 -17.24
CA ARG A 573 -2.55 -5.15 -16.69
C ARG A 573 -1.84 -5.92 -15.59
N ASP A 574 -0.59 -6.30 -15.79
CA ASP A 574 0.18 -7.03 -14.79
C ASP A 574 0.42 -6.19 -13.52
N LEU A 575 0.71 -4.89 -13.68
CA LEU A 575 0.84 -3.98 -12.53
C LEU A 575 -0.50 -3.71 -11.85
N ALA A 576 -1.62 -3.68 -12.58
CA ALA A 576 -2.95 -3.63 -11.97
C ALA A 576 -3.24 -4.88 -11.12
N ASN A 577 -2.74 -6.05 -11.55
CA ASN A 577 -2.82 -7.28 -10.75
C ASN A 577 -1.94 -7.19 -9.49
N LEU A 578 -0.78 -6.54 -9.54
CA LEU A 578 0.01 -6.22 -8.35
C LEU A 578 -0.74 -5.24 -7.44
N CYS A 579 -1.32 -4.16 -7.96
CA CYS A 579 -2.12 -3.22 -7.17
C CYS A 579 -3.26 -3.95 -6.42
N ALA A 580 -3.88 -4.96 -7.04
CA ALA A 580 -4.92 -5.76 -6.41
C ALA A 580 -4.44 -6.59 -5.19
N THR A 581 -3.15 -6.88 -5.05
CA THR A 581 -2.59 -7.55 -3.85
C THR A 581 -2.44 -6.60 -2.68
N TRP A 582 -2.49 -5.29 -2.92
CA TRP A 582 -2.49 -4.26 -1.89
C TRP A 582 -3.90 -3.84 -1.48
N THR A 583 -4.91 -4.12 -2.30
CA THR A 583 -6.30 -3.71 -2.05
C THR A 583 -7.09 -4.76 -1.29
N VAL A 584 -7.73 -4.34 -0.20
CA VAL A 584 -8.53 -5.24 0.65
C VAL A 584 -9.67 -5.87 -0.14
N SER A 585 -9.73 -7.21 -0.18
CA SER A 585 -10.67 -7.96 -1.02
C SER A 585 -11.89 -8.53 -0.27
N PHE A 586 -11.96 -8.34 1.04
CA PHE A 586 -12.96 -8.94 1.90
C PHE A 586 -13.40 -7.97 3.00
N ARG A 587 -14.61 -8.18 3.50
CA ARG A 587 -15.12 -7.48 4.67
C ARG A 587 -14.42 -7.98 5.93
N TYR A 588 -13.50 -7.20 6.46
CA TYR A 588 -12.82 -7.54 7.70
C TYR A 588 -13.77 -7.42 8.89
N ARG A 589 -13.88 -8.46 9.72
CA ARG A 589 -14.61 -8.39 11.00
C ARG A 589 -13.75 -7.69 12.04
N LEU A 590 -14.15 -6.46 12.35
CA LEU A 590 -13.54 -5.62 13.38
C LEU A 590 -14.10 -5.96 14.77
N PRO A 591 -13.32 -5.79 15.84
CA PRO A 591 -13.85 -5.85 17.21
C PRO A 591 -14.96 -4.80 17.41
N GLU A 592 -16.09 -5.21 17.98
CA GLU A 592 -17.33 -4.41 18.04
C GLU A 592 -17.18 -3.05 18.74
N ASN A 593 -16.23 -2.95 19.67
CA ASN A 593 -15.95 -1.73 20.43
C ASN A 593 -15.09 -0.70 19.68
N THR A 594 -14.63 -1.00 18.46
CA THR A 594 -13.79 -0.09 17.68
C THR A 594 -14.64 0.93 16.91
N PRO A 595 -14.16 2.18 16.69
CA PRO A 595 -14.91 3.21 15.96
C PRO A 595 -15.40 2.76 14.58
N LEU A 596 -14.55 2.08 13.80
CA LEU A 596 -14.93 1.59 12.47
C LEU A 596 -15.98 0.47 12.53
N ALA A 597 -15.95 -0.39 13.57
CA ALA A 597 -16.98 -1.42 13.76
C ALA A 597 -18.35 -0.79 14.06
N GLN A 598 -18.38 0.25 14.90
CA GLN A 598 -19.61 0.98 15.23
C GLN A 598 -20.22 1.70 14.00
N LEU A 599 -19.38 2.08 13.03
CA LEU A 599 -19.82 2.62 11.73
C LEU A 599 -20.22 1.52 10.73
N GLY A 600 -20.07 0.25 11.09
CA GLY A 600 -20.32 -0.90 10.23
C GLY A 600 -19.40 -0.96 9.01
N ALA A 601 -18.16 -0.45 9.14
CA ALA A 601 -17.22 -0.32 8.03
C ALA A 601 -16.92 -1.67 7.35
N ASP A 602 -16.89 -1.68 6.02
CA ASP A 602 -16.58 -2.87 5.23
C ASP A 602 -15.06 -3.00 5.01
N LEU A 603 -14.38 -1.86 4.80
CA LEU A 603 -12.95 -1.73 4.48
C LEU A 603 -12.51 -2.40 3.17
N THR A 604 -13.37 -3.20 2.50
CA THR A 604 -13.13 -3.66 1.12
C THR A 604 -12.80 -2.47 0.23
N GLY A 605 -11.68 -2.55 -0.48
CA GLY A 605 -11.17 -1.45 -1.31
C GLY A 605 -10.11 -0.56 -0.66
N ALA A 606 -9.93 -0.64 0.67
CA ALA A 606 -8.83 0.06 1.33
C ALA A 606 -7.49 -0.42 0.76
N VAL A 607 -6.54 0.49 0.55
CA VAL A 607 -5.27 0.20 -0.09
C VAL A 607 -4.16 0.19 0.95
N TRP A 608 -3.45 -0.92 1.07
CA TRP A 608 -2.31 -1.01 1.98
C TRP A 608 -1.12 -0.21 1.46
N ALA A 609 -0.52 0.62 2.31
CA ALA A 609 0.56 1.51 1.89
C ALA A 609 1.87 0.76 1.55
N SER A 610 2.42 -0.03 2.49
CA SER A 610 3.67 -0.77 2.26
C SER A 610 3.87 -1.94 3.21
N THR A 611 4.94 -2.73 2.99
CA THR A 611 5.35 -3.81 3.91
C THR A 611 5.91 -3.32 5.25
N GLN A 612 6.28 -2.04 5.39
CA GLN A 612 6.79 -1.45 6.63
C GLN A 612 5.75 -0.53 7.30
N ASN A 613 5.37 0.57 6.63
CA ASN A 613 4.30 1.46 7.09
C ASN A 613 2.94 0.80 6.79
N LYS A 614 2.60 -0.17 7.64
CA LYS A 614 1.41 -1.01 7.51
C LYS A 614 0.16 -0.26 7.95
N HIS A 615 -0.62 0.20 6.99
CA HIS A 615 -1.97 0.66 7.20
C HIS A 615 -2.77 0.53 5.91
N GLY A 616 -4.09 0.38 6.04
CA GLY A 616 -5.02 0.54 4.93
C GLY A 616 -5.38 2.00 4.79
N ALA A 617 -5.37 2.51 3.57
CA ALA A 617 -5.59 3.91 3.24
C ALA A 617 -6.78 4.07 2.29
N PRO A 618 -7.40 5.26 2.23
CA PRO A 618 -8.61 5.50 1.44
C PRO A 618 -8.39 5.59 -0.08
N GLY A 619 -7.23 5.20 -0.60
CA GLY A 619 -6.95 5.15 -2.03
C GLY A 619 -5.46 5.07 -2.37
N PHE A 620 -5.11 5.13 -3.66
CA PHE A 620 -3.71 5.22 -4.09
C PHE A 620 -3.16 6.61 -3.78
N CYS A 621 -2.01 6.66 -3.08
CA CYS A 621 -1.38 7.93 -2.71
C CYS A 621 -1.16 8.83 -3.91
N THR A 622 -1.77 10.03 -3.88
CA THR A 622 -1.65 11.08 -4.92
C THR A 622 -2.07 10.66 -6.34
N GLN A 623 -2.89 9.63 -6.50
CA GLN A 623 -3.41 9.17 -7.81
C GLN A 623 -4.89 8.82 -7.73
N SER A 624 -5.65 9.01 -8.81
CA SER A 624 -7.06 8.61 -8.88
C SER A 624 -7.27 7.10 -9.09
N GLY A 625 -6.30 6.40 -9.68
CA GLY A 625 -6.53 5.06 -10.20
C GLY A 625 -7.25 5.03 -11.55
N ASP A 626 -7.31 6.17 -12.27
CA ASP A 626 -7.85 6.28 -13.64
C ASP A 626 -7.29 5.24 -14.61
N ALA A 627 -6.03 4.81 -14.42
CA ALA A 627 -5.42 3.73 -15.20
C ALA A 627 -6.21 2.42 -15.13
N LEU A 628 -6.86 2.10 -13.99
CA LEU A 628 -7.77 0.95 -13.89
C LEU A 628 -9.03 1.15 -14.73
N PHE A 629 -9.57 2.37 -14.77
CA PHE A 629 -10.70 2.71 -15.63
C PHE A 629 -10.32 2.60 -17.11
N LYS A 630 -9.19 3.19 -17.51
CA LYS A 630 -8.67 3.12 -18.89
C LYS A 630 -8.39 1.67 -19.31
N LEU A 631 -7.84 0.86 -18.40
CA LEU A 631 -7.60 -0.57 -18.64
C LEU A 631 -8.91 -1.34 -18.84
N TYR A 632 -9.92 -1.13 -17.98
CA TYR A 632 -11.25 -1.68 -18.18
C TYR A 632 -11.86 -1.24 -19.51
N ARG A 633 -11.80 0.06 -19.83
CA ARG A 633 -12.32 0.62 -21.08
C ARG A 633 -11.69 -0.03 -22.31
N ALA A 634 -10.37 -0.22 -22.30
CA ALA A 634 -9.62 -0.81 -23.41
C ALA A 634 -9.84 -2.33 -23.56
N THR A 635 -10.01 -3.06 -22.45
CA THR A 635 -10.03 -4.53 -22.45
C THR A 635 -11.43 -5.14 -22.31
N GLY A 636 -12.37 -4.40 -21.73
CA GLY A 636 -13.68 -4.90 -21.31
C GLY A 636 -13.66 -5.79 -20.06
N ASP A 637 -12.51 -5.99 -19.42
CA ASP A 637 -12.38 -6.85 -18.24
C ASP A 637 -12.90 -6.14 -16.98
N THR A 638 -14.07 -6.59 -16.51
CA THR A 638 -14.80 -5.98 -15.39
C THR A 638 -14.10 -6.16 -14.04
N LEU A 639 -13.05 -6.98 -13.95
CA LEU A 639 -12.28 -7.14 -12.71
C LEU A 639 -11.57 -5.82 -12.32
N TYR A 640 -11.05 -5.08 -13.29
CA TYR A 640 -10.40 -3.78 -13.02
C TYR A 640 -11.42 -2.70 -12.67
N ALA A 641 -12.61 -2.74 -13.30
CA ALA A 641 -13.71 -1.87 -12.90
C ALA A 641 -14.18 -2.15 -11.47
N ALA A 642 -14.27 -3.43 -11.09
CA ALA A 642 -14.61 -3.84 -9.73
C ALA A 642 -13.56 -3.42 -8.72
N LEU A 643 -12.27 -3.58 -9.03
CA LEU A 643 -11.18 -3.10 -8.18
C LEU A 643 -11.27 -1.58 -7.96
N LEU A 644 -11.45 -0.81 -9.03
CA LEU A 644 -11.58 0.65 -8.93
C LEU A 644 -12.80 1.07 -8.12
N ARG A 645 -13.96 0.43 -8.34
CA ARG A 645 -15.17 0.70 -7.56
C ARG A 645 -14.98 0.40 -6.09
N ASP A 646 -14.32 -0.71 -5.74
CA ASP A 646 -14.02 -1.01 -4.35
C ASP A 646 -13.20 0.14 -3.72
N ILE A 647 -12.18 0.62 -4.41
CA ILE A 647 -11.30 1.72 -3.94
C ILE A 647 -12.07 3.03 -3.78
N VAL A 648 -12.86 3.44 -4.78
CA VAL A 648 -13.70 4.65 -4.72
C VAL A 648 -14.64 4.60 -3.51
N HIS A 649 -15.26 3.45 -3.26
CA HIS A 649 -16.17 3.31 -2.14
C HIS A 649 -15.46 3.26 -0.78
N ALA A 650 -14.27 2.67 -0.71
CA ALA A 650 -13.44 2.68 0.49
C ALA A 650 -12.98 4.09 0.86
N HIS A 651 -12.80 5.01 -0.09
CA HIS A 651 -12.50 6.41 0.21
C HIS A 651 -13.59 7.05 1.07
N ALA A 652 -14.85 6.86 0.69
CA ALA A 652 -16.00 7.37 1.42
C ALA A 652 -16.13 6.81 2.85
N GLU A 653 -15.64 5.59 3.11
CA GLU A 653 -15.57 5.00 4.45
C GLU A 653 -14.65 5.80 5.38
N GLY A 654 -13.59 6.40 4.84
CA GLY A 654 -12.61 7.21 5.57
C GLY A 654 -13.08 8.65 5.87
N VAL A 655 -14.13 9.14 5.20
CA VAL A 655 -14.60 10.52 5.38
C VAL A 655 -15.29 10.67 6.74
N GLN A 656 -14.76 11.58 7.56
CA GLN A 656 -15.26 11.90 8.89
C GLN A 656 -16.52 12.78 8.85
N PRO A 657 -17.35 12.81 9.91
CA PRO A 657 -18.52 13.68 9.99
C PRO A 657 -18.23 15.17 9.77
N ASN A 658 -17.02 15.63 10.15
CA ASN A 658 -16.56 17.00 9.91
C ASN A 658 -16.09 17.25 8.46
N GLY A 659 -16.17 16.26 7.57
CA GLY A 659 -15.73 16.34 6.18
C GLY A 659 -14.22 16.16 5.96
N LYS A 660 -13.43 15.99 7.03
CA LYS A 660 -12.00 15.66 6.95
C LYS A 660 -11.81 14.17 6.73
N ILE A 661 -10.58 13.78 6.40
CA ILE A 661 -10.21 12.39 6.16
C ILE A 661 -8.75 12.18 6.58
N THR A 662 -8.45 10.97 7.05
CA THR A 662 -7.08 10.54 7.33
C THR A 662 -6.68 9.42 6.40
N GLU A 663 -5.37 9.14 6.35
CA GLU A 663 -4.82 7.98 5.69
C GLU A 663 -5.11 6.66 6.40
N ARG A 664 -5.77 6.65 7.57
CA ARG A 664 -5.92 5.45 8.41
C ARG A 664 -7.33 4.86 8.35
N LEU A 665 -7.46 3.78 7.58
CA LEU A 665 -8.63 2.92 7.43
C LEU A 665 -8.19 1.46 7.61
N THR A 666 -7.75 1.08 8.81
CA THR A 666 -7.00 -0.17 9.02
C THR A 666 -7.50 -1.06 10.16
N TYR A 667 -7.12 -2.33 10.07
CA TYR A 667 -7.37 -3.39 11.04
C TYR A 667 -6.09 -4.13 11.46
N CYS A 668 -4.92 -3.61 11.06
CA CYS A 668 -3.64 -4.28 11.25
C CYS A 668 -3.05 -4.11 12.66
N ASP A 669 -2.00 -4.88 12.95
CA ASP A 669 -1.36 -4.90 14.27
C ASP A 669 -0.39 -3.74 14.53
N ALA A 670 0.13 -3.14 13.46
CA ALA A 670 1.10 -2.05 13.50
C ALA A 670 0.44 -0.68 13.73
N ASP A 671 -0.90 -0.66 13.78
CA ASP A 671 -1.71 0.54 13.92
C ASP A 671 -2.87 0.27 14.89
N SER A 672 -3.67 1.28 15.19
CA SER A 672 -4.84 1.17 16.04
C SER A 672 -5.94 0.40 15.31
N ARG A 673 -5.96 -0.94 15.44
CA ARG A 673 -6.96 -1.84 14.83
C ARG A 673 -8.39 -1.30 15.00
N GLY A 674 -9.06 -1.00 13.89
CA GLY A 674 -10.44 -0.50 13.87
C GLY A 674 -10.60 0.99 14.17
N SER A 675 -9.50 1.74 14.26
CA SER A 675 -9.51 3.21 14.29
C SER A 675 -9.69 3.79 12.88
N ARG A 676 -10.39 4.92 12.80
CA ARG A 676 -10.47 5.77 11.60
C ARG A 676 -9.56 7.02 11.71
N GLY A 677 -8.80 7.14 12.80
CA GLY A 677 -7.97 8.32 13.06
C GLY A 677 -8.78 9.60 13.30
N ASP A 678 -9.97 9.48 13.90
CA ASP A 678 -10.89 10.62 14.09
C ASP A 678 -10.21 11.79 14.80
N GLY A 679 -10.40 12.99 14.24
CA GLY A 679 -9.74 14.22 14.70
C GLY A 679 -8.38 14.51 14.03
N GLY A 680 -7.80 13.53 13.33
CA GLY A 680 -6.65 13.75 12.45
C GLY A 680 -7.08 14.24 11.06
N GLN A 681 -6.12 14.79 10.32
CA GLN A 681 -6.24 15.13 8.90
C GLN A 681 -4.87 14.93 8.23
N THR A 682 -4.87 14.23 7.10
CA THR A 682 -3.70 14.08 6.22
C THR A 682 -4.07 14.59 4.83
N GLY A 683 -3.15 15.32 4.19
CA GLY A 683 -3.49 16.12 3.01
C GLY A 683 -3.59 15.33 1.71
N TRP A 684 -2.89 14.21 1.60
CA TRP A 684 -2.75 13.46 0.34
C TRP A 684 -4.02 12.69 -0.04
N ASN A 685 -4.74 12.17 0.96
CA ASN A 685 -6.01 11.44 0.77
C ASN A 685 -7.15 12.38 0.34
N GLU A 686 -7.04 13.68 0.66
CA GLU A 686 -7.93 14.70 0.12
C GLU A 686 -7.67 14.89 -1.37
N THR A 687 -6.40 15.03 -1.76
CA THR A 687 -5.98 15.09 -3.15
C THR A 687 -6.42 13.84 -3.91
N ASN A 688 -6.17 12.64 -3.38
CA ASN A 688 -6.64 11.39 -3.99
C ASN A 688 -8.17 11.36 -4.20
N GLY A 689 -8.97 11.77 -3.21
CA GLY A 689 -10.43 11.85 -3.34
C GLY A 689 -10.89 12.86 -4.40
N ALA A 690 -10.26 14.04 -4.43
CA ALA A 690 -10.54 15.06 -5.45
C ALA A 690 -10.17 14.56 -6.86
N LEU A 691 -9.02 13.91 -7.01
CA LEU A 691 -8.60 13.31 -8.28
C LEU A 691 -9.58 12.21 -8.74
N MET A 692 -9.96 11.29 -7.85
CA MET A 692 -10.94 10.23 -8.16
C MET A 692 -12.26 10.81 -8.66
N ALA A 693 -12.79 11.83 -7.98
CA ALA A 693 -14.07 12.43 -8.32
C ALA A 693 -14.09 13.16 -9.67
N VAL A 694 -12.93 13.59 -10.17
CA VAL A 694 -12.78 14.25 -11.48
C VAL A 694 -12.42 13.25 -12.58
N GLU A 695 -11.52 12.31 -12.31
CA GLU A 695 -10.91 11.44 -13.32
C GLU A 695 -11.61 10.11 -13.56
N ILE A 696 -12.63 9.78 -12.76
CA ILE A 696 -13.42 8.57 -12.90
C ILE A 696 -14.87 8.96 -13.21
N PRO A 697 -15.48 8.48 -14.30
CA PRO A 697 -16.88 8.76 -14.56
C PRO A 697 -17.74 8.02 -13.53
N GLY A 698 -18.82 8.63 -13.04
CA GLY A 698 -19.72 7.96 -12.12
C GLY A 698 -20.40 6.74 -12.73
N ILE A 699 -20.72 6.80 -14.03
CA ILE A 699 -21.21 5.68 -14.83
C ILE A 699 -20.46 5.63 -16.17
N TYR A 700 -19.97 4.45 -16.54
CA TYR A 700 -19.49 4.18 -17.90
C TYR A 700 -20.52 3.35 -18.68
N LEU A 701 -20.87 3.77 -19.89
CA LEU A 701 -21.89 3.15 -20.72
C LEU A 701 -21.37 2.92 -22.15
N ARG A 702 -21.58 1.71 -22.68
CA ARG A 702 -21.43 1.40 -24.10
C ARG A 702 -22.76 1.57 -24.82
N THR A 703 -22.83 2.42 -25.85
CA THR A 703 -24.08 2.67 -26.59
C THR A 703 -24.36 1.64 -27.69
N ASP A 704 -23.32 0.91 -28.10
CA ASP A 704 -23.34 -0.11 -29.15
C ASP A 704 -23.65 -1.52 -28.63
N ARG A 705 -23.52 -1.78 -27.32
CA ARG A 705 -23.78 -3.08 -26.68
C ARG A 705 -24.33 -2.90 -25.25
N PRO A 706 -25.09 -3.85 -24.68
CA PRO A 706 -25.64 -3.74 -23.33
C PRO A 706 -24.55 -3.92 -22.26
N SER A 707 -23.68 -2.93 -22.11
CA SER A 707 -22.57 -2.93 -21.17
C SER A 707 -22.50 -1.59 -20.46
N LEU A 708 -22.58 -1.65 -19.12
CA LEU A 708 -22.53 -0.49 -18.24
C LEU A 708 -21.82 -0.88 -16.95
N TYR A 709 -21.11 0.07 -16.36
CA TYR A 709 -20.50 -0.06 -15.04
C TYR A 709 -20.77 1.20 -14.21
N VAL A 710 -21.04 1.02 -12.91
CA VAL A 710 -21.29 2.12 -11.95
C VAL A 710 -20.13 2.17 -10.97
N PHE A 711 -19.44 3.31 -10.93
CA PHE A 711 -18.34 3.60 -10.00
C PHE A 711 -18.80 4.49 -8.85
N ASP A 712 -19.78 5.35 -9.10
CA ASP A 712 -20.35 6.26 -8.10
C ASP A 712 -21.29 5.51 -7.13
N HIS A 713 -21.67 6.17 -6.05
CA HIS A 713 -22.49 5.62 -4.98
C HIS A 713 -24.00 5.64 -5.31
N VAL A 714 -24.36 5.31 -6.55
CA VAL A 714 -25.73 5.24 -7.06
C VAL A 714 -26.07 3.86 -7.59
N VAL A 715 -27.36 3.60 -7.83
CA VAL A 715 -27.86 2.31 -8.32
C VAL A 715 -28.64 2.50 -9.61
N VAL A 716 -28.27 1.77 -10.67
CA VAL A 716 -29.07 1.66 -11.88
C VAL A 716 -30.17 0.62 -11.65
N ARG A 717 -31.42 1.06 -11.50
CA ARG A 717 -32.59 0.19 -11.27
C ARG A 717 -33.17 -0.38 -12.56
N LYS A 718 -33.06 0.34 -13.67
CA LYS A 718 -33.54 -0.08 -14.99
C LYS A 718 -32.60 0.40 -16.09
N TYR A 719 -32.42 -0.46 -17.09
CA TYR A 719 -31.69 -0.20 -18.33
C TYR A 719 -32.64 -0.52 -19.49
N GLU A 720 -33.03 0.51 -20.25
CA GLU A 720 -33.99 0.37 -21.35
C GLU A 720 -33.35 0.90 -22.63
N THR A 721 -33.47 0.18 -23.74
CA THR A 721 -32.85 0.54 -25.02
C THR A 721 -33.90 0.66 -26.12
N THR A 722 -33.81 1.73 -26.90
CA THR A 722 -34.55 1.94 -28.14
C THR A 722 -33.57 2.05 -29.32
N GLY A 723 -34.09 2.15 -30.55
CA GLY A 723 -33.25 2.40 -31.72
C GLY A 723 -32.52 3.76 -31.70
N ARG A 724 -32.96 4.73 -30.88
CA ARG A 724 -32.41 6.10 -30.86
C ARG A 724 -31.75 6.49 -29.54
N ALA A 725 -32.02 5.77 -28.45
CA ALA A 725 -31.60 6.17 -27.11
C ALA A 725 -31.55 5.01 -26.12
N ILE A 726 -30.74 5.16 -25.09
CA ILE A 726 -30.71 4.34 -23.87
C ILE A 726 -31.28 5.18 -22.73
N THR A 727 -32.21 4.61 -21.96
CA THR A 727 -32.77 5.24 -20.76
C THR A 727 -32.30 4.48 -19.53
N LEU A 728 -31.65 5.18 -18.60
CA LEU A 728 -31.23 4.67 -17.31
C LEU A 728 -32.18 5.20 -16.23
N THR A 729 -32.65 4.33 -15.34
CA THR A 729 -33.35 4.75 -14.11
C THR A 729 -32.36 4.69 -12.95
N LEU A 730 -31.87 5.85 -12.52
CA LEU A 730 -30.87 5.99 -11.47
C LEU A 730 -31.54 6.24 -10.12
N TYR A 731 -31.10 5.54 -9.08
CA TYR A 731 -31.50 5.74 -7.69
C TYR A 731 -30.29 6.13 -6.86
N ASN A 732 -30.43 7.19 -6.08
CA ASN A 732 -29.42 7.60 -5.12
C ASN A 732 -29.80 7.07 -3.72
N PRO A 733 -29.13 6.03 -3.21
CA PRO A 733 -29.37 5.49 -1.86
C PRO A 733 -28.70 6.30 -0.74
N THR A 734 -27.85 7.28 -1.07
CA THR A 734 -27.07 8.03 -0.10
C THR A 734 -27.89 9.17 0.54
N PRO A 735 -27.45 9.73 1.68
CA PRO A 735 -28.11 10.88 2.29
C PRO A 735 -27.74 12.23 1.64
N TYR A 736 -26.90 12.23 0.60
CA TYR A 736 -26.43 13.43 -0.09
C TYR A 736 -27.00 13.49 -1.50
N ASP A 737 -27.17 14.70 -2.04
CA ASP A 737 -27.51 14.86 -3.45
C ASP A 737 -26.32 14.42 -4.32
N ALA A 738 -26.60 13.82 -5.48
CA ALA A 738 -25.58 13.32 -6.40
C ALA A 738 -25.65 14.04 -7.74
N THR A 739 -24.51 14.56 -8.21
CA THR A 739 -24.29 14.91 -9.61
C THR A 739 -23.45 13.80 -10.24
N VAL A 740 -24.12 12.88 -10.94
CA VAL A 740 -23.48 11.68 -11.49
C VAL A 740 -23.01 11.97 -12.92
N THR A 741 -21.70 11.93 -13.15
CA THR A 741 -21.11 12.04 -14.49
C THR A 741 -21.27 10.73 -15.26
N ILE A 742 -21.74 10.79 -16.51
CA ILE A 742 -21.95 9.63 -17.37
C ILE A 742 -21.02 9.75 -18.58
N LEU A 743 -20.11 8.79 -18.74
CA LEU A 743 -19.33 8.64 -19.97
C LEU A 743 -19.99 7.58 -20.85
N ALA A 744 -20.62 8.03 -21.94
CA ALA A 744 -21.26 7.18 -22.93
C ALA A 744 -20.49 7.18 -24.25
N GLU A 745 -20.11 5.98 -24.74
CA GLU A 745 -19.33 5.84 -25.96
C GLU A 745 -19.78 4.61 -26.77
N ASN A 746 -19.71 4.69 -28.09
CA ASN A 746 -19.78 3.51 -28.96
C ASN A 746 -18.40 2.83 -29.10
N GLY A 747 -18.34 1.69 -29.80
CA GLY A 747 -17.09 0.96 -30.00
C GLY A 747 -15.98 1.75 -30.70
N THR A 748 -16.33 2.61 -31.67
CA THR A 748 -15.37 3.44 -32.40
C THR A 748 -14.74 4.51 -31.50
N GLN A 749 -15.54 5.12 -30.61
CA GLN A 749 -15.04 6.07 -29.62
C GLN A 749 -14.19 5.36 -28.55
N ALA A 750 -14.68 4.23 -28.02
CA ALA A 750 -14.01 3.43 -27.01
C ALA A 750 -12.64 2.87 -27.47
N ALA A 751 -12.45 2.65 -28.78
CA ALA A 751 -11.20 2.16 -29.36
C ALA A 751 -10.08 3.21 -29.40
N ARG A 752 -10.41 4.51 -29.28
CA ARG A 752 -9.41 5.58 -29.23
C ARG A 752 -8.89 5.72 -27.79
N PRO A 753 -7.60 6.04 -27.59
CA PRO A 753 -7.09 6.44 -26.27
C PRO A 753 -7.98 7.52 -25.65
N LEU A 754 -8.27 7.38 -24.37
CA LEU A 754 -9.07 8.36 -23.64
C LEU A 754 -8.23 9.63 -23.41
N GLY A 755 -6.96 9.42 -23.07
CA GLY A 755 -5.96 10.45 -22.82
C GLY A 755 -6.11 11.13 -21.46
N GLU A 756 -5.18 12.04 -21.16
CA GLU A 756 -5.22 12.88 -19.97
C GLU A 756 -6.27 13.99 -20.10
N ASN A 757 -6.81 14.44 -18.96
CA ASN A 757 -7.80 15.52 -18.86
C ASN A 757 -9.10 15.25 -19.66
N ALA A 758 -9.46 13.97 -19.84
CA ALA A 758 -10.62 13.57 -20.63
C ALA A 758 -11.97 14.01 -20.05
N PHE A 759 -12.02 14.32 -18.75
CA PHE A 759 -13.21 14.78 -18.03
C PHE A 759 -13.84 16.05 -18.63
N LEU A 760 -13.04 16.90 -19.30
CA LEU A 760 -13.54 18.08 -20.01
C LEU A 760 -14.59 17.76 -21.08
N ARG A 761 -14.59 16.53 -21.60
CA ARG A 761 -15.54 16.06 -22.62
C ARG A 761 -16.76 15.35 -22.03
N TRP A 762 -16.84 15.16 -20.71
CA TRP A 762 -17.93 14.44 -20.06
C TRP A 762 -19.08 15.38 -19.74
N GLN A 763 -19.92 15.62 -20.75
CA GLN A 763 -21.00 16.60 -20.70
C GLN A 763 -22.30 16.03 -20.11
N ASP A 764 -22.50 14.72 -20.20
CA ASP A 764 -23.69 14.07 -19.65
C ASP A 764 -23.58 13.97 -18.12
N LYS A 765 -24.44 14.71 -17.43
CA LYS A 765 -24.56 14.69 -15.96
C LYS A 765 -25.99 14.45 -15.55
N ALA A 766 -26.19 13.69 -14.47
CA ALA A 766 -27.48 13.39 -13.92
C ALA A 766 -27.59 13.85 -12.47
N GLU A 767 -28.53 14.76 -12.21
CA GLU A 767 -28.87 15.21 -10.87
C GLU A 767 -29.83 14.21 -10.21
N VAL A 768 -29.39 13.57 -9.13
CA VAL A 768 -30.17 12.59 -8.38
C VAL A 768 -30.23 12.99 -6.90
N LYS A 769 -31.37 13.53 -6.48
CA LYS A 769 -31.60 13.92 -5.09
C LYS A 769 -31.47 12.73 -4.13
N ALA A 770 -31.01 12.99 -2.90
CA ALA A 770 -30.89 11.98 -1.85
C ALA A 770 -32.19 11.15 -1.69
N GLY A 771 -32.06 9.82 -1.71
CA GLY A 771 -33.21 8.90 -1.62
C GLY A 771 -34.19 8.94 -2.80
N ARG A 772 -33.90 9.66 -3.89
CA ARG A 772 -34.79 9.80 -5.06
C ARG A 772 -34.31 9.01 -6.27
N THR A 773 -35.21 8.88 -7.24
CA THR A 773 -34.95 8.21 -8.52
C THR A 773 -35.17 9.19 -9.66
N VAL A 774 -34.29 9.19 -10.67
CA VAL A 774 -34.43 9.98 -11.90
C VAL A 774 -34.28 9.08 -13.12
N LYS A 775 -34.87 9.49 -14.24
CA LYS A 775 -34.64 8.87 -15.54
C LYS A 775 -33.69 9.75 -16.35
N VAL A 776 -32.63 9.15 -16.88
CA VAL A 776 -31.65 9.82 -17.73
C VAL A 776 -31.69 9.18 -19.10
N LYS A 777 -31.73 10.00 -20.16
CA LYS A 777 -31.78 9.53 -21.53
C LYS A 777 -30.48 9.90 -22.24
N ILE A 778 -29.81 8.90 -22.78
CA ILE A 778 -28.53 9.02 -23.50
C ILE A 778 -28.77 8.67 -24.97
N ALA A 779 -28.25 9.47 -25.89
CA ALA A 779 -28.33 9.20 -27.33
C ALA A 779 -27.49 7.97 -27.71
N ARG A 780 -27.89 7.23 -28.75
CA ARG A 780 -27.14 6.07 -29.27
C ARG A 780 -26.33 6.38 -30.50
#